data_AF-A0A662UFJ9-F1
#
_entry.id   AF-A0A662UFJ9-F1
#
_cell.length_a   1.000
_cell.length_b   1.000
_cell.length_c   1.000
_cell.angle_alpha   90.00
_cell.angle_beta   90.00
_cell.angle_gamma   90.00
#
_symmetry.space_group_name_H-M   'P 1'
#
loop_
_entity.id
_entity.type
_entity.pdbx_description
1 polymer ?
#
loop_
_entity_poly.entity_id
_entity_poly.type
_entity_poly.pdbx_seq_one_letter_code
_entity_poly.pdbx_strand_id
1 'polypeptide(L)'
;MSQRRDPAEVEEAEKVLESYRLDEYTTVKIVRRSSGIEYVVSSVELTPVEKEVVREVRKWFIRSYPADDLSPERVSLALERALQSIIRKRRYRKRLSGDSLPKLFYYVRRELVGFGKLEPLLRDPNVEDIHVLGIARPVFVWHVNYENIPTNIYFEDAEELERHLQKLMLATGRYVSLSRPIVDGTLPMGYRVHVVHASVSELGTAITIRKYREVPFTIADLIRFGTVDPELAALIWLALENKRSIFIVGETAAGKSFPKNTLIPIRVNGVPRLVTAEELYNMVNSREYRVGEHVVKDASGIEVLGVDSDYKLKWMKVKRVIKHKDSRPLVKVRTSSSIIVTTKDHNFVKIDPETLELTAVKAEDLAVGDFIVNTVLDAEFNTNSRIDPEYAYLLGLWIGDDAVDAKSRYRFVNSDEELIRRFEKLAKKYWGGRVHLVKDKRNDVKYLRVVSQKALIDVSKLVSHQGREAFTVRVPDEILFSDKDVCRAFIAGILDTGGSVMIRDEGLRRVTIEFSTRSLALANSLSFMLKRMRILHTLKVKTVEGAPQYVILVYDVYAEKLLDMVSDWSIKAERYKDVVAEIVESEKRSPNINMFPVGSYLKKVRTALGLSEKYVEEELGMSSRYLYVYERNARMMSLENLKRLYAYYRRKAIEMRRVDVVAMLEKLRKLLEGDLFAEEVLAIEEVDPVNEWLYDLEVEDAHLFVIGQVGWRLNHNTTLLNALLTLIPMNMKIVVVEEVRELRLHHPNVTYLVARESVGSVGKVTLYDLVKSSMRQRPDFIVVGEVRGEEAYVLLQAISLGHGGACTMHAEGPLSAVKRLMAPPMNIPPYMVKLLDLIIHISKVRIRERVCRYVLSAAEIIDIDPVTQEPMLNFVYRARVDEATGTVKRELLNLKDSLILKKICGVRGLPITSLLEKVGKRSEFLRRFAEREYGYDEVLRLITSYRD
;
A
#
# COMPACT_ATOMS: atom_id res chain seq x y z
N MET A 1 21.11 -45.49 -44.46
CA MET A 1 20.92 -46.29 -43.23
C MET A 1 19.55 -45.96 -42.66
N SER A 2 18.63 -46.91 -42.80
CA SER A 2 17.28 -46.87 -42.26
C SER A 2 17.34 -47.26 -40.78
N GLN A 3 16.78 -46.44 -39.89
CA GLN A 3 16.22 -46.95 -38.64
C GLN A 3 14.73 -46.60 -38.63
N ARG A 4 13.93 -47.61 -38.99
CA ARG A 4 12.54 -47.73 -38.57
C ARG A 4 12.53 -47.74 -37.03
N ARG A 5 11.77 -46.85 -36.41
CA ARG A 5 11.27 -47.05 -35.05
C ARG A 5 9.82 -47.52 -35.15
N ASP A 6 9.54 -48.63 -34.49
CA ASP A 6 8.24 -49.30 -34.41
C ASP A 6 7.14 -48.38 -33.86
N PRO A 7 5.89 -48.47 -34.38
CA PRO A 7 4.73 -47.81 -33.82
C PRO A 7 4.15 -48.66 -32.68
N ALA A 8 4.81 -48.63 -31.52
CA ALA A 8 4.29 -49.23 -30.30
C ALA A 8 4.79 -48.47 -29.07
N GLU A 9 4.43 -47.19 -28.95
CA GLU A 9 4.58 -46.43 -27.70
C GLU A 9 3.18 -46.12 -27.13
N VAL A 10 2.74 -47.01 -26.24
CA VAL A 10 1.91 -46.79 -25.05
C VAL A 10 0.93 -45.59 -25.10
N GLU A 11 -0.33 -45.88 -25.43
CA GLU A 11 -1.48 -45.00 -25.12
C GLU A 11 -1.69 -44.98 -23.59
N GLU A 12 -1.01 -44.06 -22.90
CA GLU A 12 -1.28 -43.75 -21.49
C GLU A 12 -2.54 -42.86 -21.37
N ALA A 13 -3.42 -43.25 -20.44
CA ALA A 13 -4.78 -42.73 -20.32
C ALA A 13 -4.85 -41.21 -20.08
N GLU A 14 -5.59 -40.50 -20.95
CA GLU A 14 -5.97 -39.10 -20.77
C GLU A 14 -6.72 -38.91 -19.43
N LYS A 15 -6.17 -38.10 -18.52
CA LYS A 15 -6.82 -37.79 -17.23
C LYS A 15 -7.41 -36.39 -17.23
N VAL A 16 -8.73 -36.28 -17.16
CA VAL A 16 -9.43 -34.99 -16.97
C VAL A 16 -9.24 -34.51 -15.53
N LEU A 17 -8.67 -33.32 -15.36
CA LEU A 17 -8.45 -32.67 -14.07
C LEU A 17 -9.65 -31.81 -13.66
N GLU A 18 -10.23 -31.08 -14.61
CA GLU A 18 -11.35 -30.18 -14.38
C GLU A 18 -12.21 -30.08 -15.64
N SER A 19 -13.53 -29.97 -15.50
CA SER A 19 -14.44 -29.76 -16.62
C SER A 19 -15.61 -28.89 -16.21
N TYR A 20 -15.88 -27.85 -16.99
CA TYR A 20 -17.00 -26.95 -16.80
C TYR A 20 -17.53 -26.44 -18.14
N ARG A 21 -18.80 -26.02 -18.15
CA ARG A 21 -19.44 -25.43 -19.33
C ARG A 21 -19.32 -23.92 -19.27
N LEU A 22 -18.92 -23.30 -20.38
CA LEU A 22 -18.94 -21.85 -20.55
C LEU A 22 -20.31 -21.36 -21.06
N ASP A 23 -20.93 -22.14 -21.94
CA ASP A 23 -22.28 -21.92 -22.44
C ASP A 23 -22.88 -23.26 -22.93
N GLU A 24 -24.09 -23.23 -23.50
CA GLU A 24 -24.80 -24.42 -24.00
C GLU A 24 -24.02 -25.20 -25.08
N TYR A 25 -23.10 -24.56 -25.80
CA TYR A 25 -22.40 -25.12 -26.95
C TYR A 25 -20.89 -25.30 -26.73
N THR A 26 -20.35 -24.82 -25.60
CA THR A 26 -18.92 -24.77 -25.31
C THR A 26 -18.61 -25.36 -23.95
N THR A 27 -17.83 -26.44 -23.97
CA THR A 27 -17.31 -27.08 -22.76
C THR A 27 -15.80 -26.95 -22.72
N VAL A 28 -15.27 -26.58 -21.55
CA VAL A 28 -13.84 -26.54 -21.27
C VAL A 28 -13.47 -27.76 -20.44
N LYS A 29 -12.36 -28.39 -20.81
CA LYS A 29 -11.71 -29.46 -20.05
C LYS A 29 -10.25 -29.13 -19.85
N ILE A 30 -9.77 -29.27 -18.63
CA ILE A 30 -8.34 -29.27 -18.33
C ILE A 30 -7.90 -30.72 -18.27
N VAL A 31 -7.02 -31.13 -19.16
CA VAL A 31 -6.59 -32.54 -19.30
C VAL A 31 -5.10 -32.66 -19.03
N ARG A 32 -4.69 -33.77 -18.44
CA ARG A 32 -3.28 -34.14 -18.28
C ARG A 32 -2.94 -35.24 -19.27
N ARG A 33 -1.99 -34.96 -20.17
CA ARG A 33 -1.37 -35.89 -21.12
C ARG A 33 0.11 -36.08 -20.74
N SER A 34 0.80 -37.01 -21.41
CA SER A 34 2.25 -37.24 -21.22
C SER A 34 3.11 -35.99 -21.50
N SER A 35 2.63 -35.09 -22.36
CA SER A 35 3.28 -33.81 -22.71
C SER A 35 3.01 -32.65 -21.74
N GLY A 36 2.14 -32.82 -20.75
CA GLY A 36 1.79 -31.78 -19.77
C GLY A 36 0.28 -31.58 -19.57
N ILE A 37 -0.09 -30.44 -19.00
CA ILE A 37 -1.48 -30.04 -18.78
C ILE A 37 -1.93 -29.18 -19.96
N GLU A 38 -3.13 -29.45 -20.48
CA GLU A 38 -3.68 -28.79 -21.66
C GLU A 38 -5.09 -28.25 -21.37
N TYR A 39 -5.37 -27.05 -21.88
CA TYR A 39 -6.69 -26.42 -21.88
C TYR A 39 -7.44 -26.78 -23.17
N VAL A 40 -8.42 -27.67 -23.06
CA VAL A 40 -9.17 -28.19 -24.21
C VAL A 40 -10.54 -27.53 -24.28
N VAL A 41 -10.74 -26.72 -25.31
CA VAL A 41 -12.06 -26.21 -25.69
C VAL A 41 -12.72 -27.20 -26.63
N SER A 42 -13.92 -27.65 -26.27
CA SER A 42 -14.76 -28.51 -27.09
C SER A 42 -16.07 -27.78 -27.41
N SER A 43 -16.33 -27.59 -28.71
CA SER A 43 -17.59 -27.04 -29.23
C SER A 43 -18.35 -28.11 -30.02
N VAL A 44 -19.67 -27.99 -30.12
CA VAL A 44 -20.52 -28.97 -30.82
C VAL A 44 -20.20 -29.04 -32.34
N GLU A 45 -19.67 -30.16 -32.83
CA GLU A 45 -19.25 -30.31 -34.24
C GLU A 45 -20.37 -30.05 -35.26
N LEU A 46 -20.09 -29.24 -36.27
CA LEU A 46 -21.01 -28.97 -37.38
C LEU A 46 -20.97 -30.09 -38.42
N THR A 47 -22.15 -30.54 -38.88
CA THR A 47 -22.26 -31.47 -40.01
C THR A 47 -21.76 -30.83 -41.32
N PRO A 48 -21.41 -31.61 -42.37
CA PRO A 48 -20.98 -31.05 -43.65
C PRO A 48 -22.00 -30.05 -44.25
N VAL A 49 -23.29 -30.31 -44.06
CA VAL A 49 -24.39 -29.44 -44.51
C VAL A 49 -24.44 -28.16 -43.67
N GLU A 50 -24.29 -28.26 -42.34
CA GLU A 50 -24.23 -27.10 -41.45
C GLU A 50 -23.01 -26.19 -41.77
N LYS A 51 -21.83 -26.78 -42.02
CA LYS A 51 -20.64 -26.04 -42.49
C LYS A 51 -20.86 -25.33 -43.82
N GLU A 52 -21.66 -25.91 -44.72
CA GLU A 52 -22.05 -25.25 -45.98
C GLU A 52 -22.97 -24.04 -45.73
N VAL A 53 -23.92 -24.17 -44.80
CA VAL A 53 -24.82 -23.07 -44.41
C VAL A 53 -24.04 -21.90 -43.80
N VAL A 54 -23.12 -22.15 -42.86
CA VAL A 54 -22.27 -21.09 -42.28
C VAL A 54 -21.48 -20.35 -43.36
N ARG A 55 -20.92 -21.07 -44.35
CA ARG A 55 -20.20 -20.48 -45.48
C ARG A 55 -21.11 -19.60 -46.35
N GLU A 56 -22.33 -20.03 -46.63
CA GLU A 56 -23.28 -19.24 -47.43
C GLU A 56 -23.77 -17.99 -46.68
N VAL A 57 -23.98 -18.09 -45.36
CA VAL A 57 -24.32 -16.93 -44.50
C VAL A 57 -23.16 -15.94 -44.46
N ARG A 58 -21.91 -16.41 -44.37
CA ARG A 58 -20.72 -15.56 -44.43
C ARG A 58 -20.59 -14.83 -45.77
N LYS A 59 -20.82 -15.52 -46.90
CA LYS A 59 -20.82 -14.88 -48.23
C LYS A 59 -21.93 -13.83 -48.35
N TRP A 60 -23.11 -14.12 -47.81
CA TRP A 60 -24.20 -13.16 -47.76
C TRP A 60 -23.81 -11.94 -46.93
N PHE A 61 -23.23 -12.13 -45.74
CA PHE A 61 -22.80 -11.05 -44.86
C PHE A 61 -21.81 -10.11 -45.55
N ILE A 62 -20.78 -10.66 -46.20
CA ILE A 62 -19.78 -9.87 -46.95
C ILE A 62 -20.41 -9.09 -48.11
N ARG A 63 -21.46 -9.62 -48.77
CA ARG A 63 -22.13 -8.95 -49.90
C ARG A 63 -23.17 -7.92 -49.47
N SER A 64 -23.80 -8.11 -48.32
CA SER A 64 -25.00 -7.38 -47.92
C SER A 64 -24.76 -6.35 -46.82
N TYR A 65 -23.62 -6.38 -46.12
CA TYR A 65 -23.27 -5.41 -45.09
C TYR A 65 -21.96 -4.67 -45.44
N PRO A 66 -21.99 -3.36 -45.74
CA PRO A 66 -20.80 -2.53 -45.80
C PRO A 66 -20.20 -2.31 -44.40
N ALA A 67 -18.89 -2.03 -44.33
CA ALA A 67 -18.10 -2.01 -43.09
C ALA A 67 -18.52 -0.94 -42.05
N ASP A 68 -19.38 0.00 -42.45
CA ASP A 68 -19.66 1.23 -41.69
C ASP A 68 -20.94 1.17 -40.83
N ASP A 69 -21.73 0.09 -40.87
CA ASP A 69 -22.99 -0.04 -40.09
C ASP A 69 -23.01 -1.31 -39.22
N LEU A 70 -22.44 -1.23 -38.02
CA LEU A 70 -22.15 -2.37 -37.12
C LEU A 70 -22.70 -2.18 -35.70
N SER A 71 -23.99 -1.89 -35.53
CA SER A 71 -24.59 -2.16 -34.21
C SER A 71 -24.72 -3.69 -34.01
N PRO A 72 -24.13 -4.27 -32.94
CA PRO A 72 -24.11 -5.73 -32.75
C PRO A 72 -25.50 -6.37 -32.72
N GLU A 73 -26.53 -5.66 -32.23
CA GLU A 73 -27.90 -6.18 -32.21
C GLU A 73 -28.54 -6.23 -33.60
N ARG A 74 -28.39 -5.19 -34.44
CA ARG A 74 -28.95 -5.19 -35.80
C ARG A 74 -28.26 -6.22 -36.68
N VAL A 75 -26.93 -6.32 -36.55
CA VAL A 75 -26.15 -7.35 -37.25
C VAL A 75 -26.59 -8.75 -36.80
N SER A 76 -26.76 -8.98 -35.50
CA SER A 76 -27.24 -10.28 -34.99
C SER A 76 -28.63 -10.63 -35.52
N LEU A 77 -29.57 -9.67 -35.53
CA LEU A 77 -30.93 -9.88 -36.06
C LEU A 77 -30.92 -10.12 -37.58
N ALA A 78 -30.07 -9.41 -38.32
CA ALA A 78 -29.93 -9.59 -39.76
C ALA A 78 -29.30 -10.95 -40.09
N LEU A 79 -28.30 -11.37 -39.33
CA LEU A 79 -27.70 -12.70 -39.42
C LEU A 79 -28.72 -13.79 -39.10
N GLU A 80 -29.57 -13.60 -38.10
CA GLU A 80 -30.65 -14.55 -37.78
C GLU A 80 -31.65 -14.69 -38.94
N ARG A 81 -32.10 -13.57 -39.51
CA ARG A 81 -33.01 -13.55 -40.66
C ARG A 81 -32.37 -14.17 -41.91
N ALA A 82 -31.10 -13.87 -42.16
CA ALA A 82 -30.35 -14.44 -43.28
C ALA A 82 -30.17 -15.95 -43.11
N LEU A 83 -29.83 -16.41 -41.91
CA LEU A 83 -29.72 -17.82 -41.56
C LEU A 83 -31.06 -18.54 -41.78
N GLN A 84 -32.17 -17.98 -41.28
CA GLN A 84 -33.51 -18.54 -41.51
C GLN A 84 -33.89 -18.58 -43.01
N SER A 85 -33.56 -17.55 -43.78
CA SER A 85 -33.82 -17.49 -45.23
C SER A 85 -33.01 -18.54 -45.99
N ILE A 86 -31.73 -18.70 -45.65
CA ILE A 86 -30.83 -19.67 -46.27
C ILE A 86 -31.28 -21.09 -45.94
N ILE A 87 -31.60 -21.39 -44.67
CA ILE A 87 -32.09 -22.71 -44.23
C ILE A 87 -33.42 -23.08 -44.93
N ARG A 88 -34.29 -22.10 -45.22
CA ARG A 88 -35.56 -22.32 -45.93
C ARG A 88 -35.40 -22.76 -47.39
N LYS A 89 -34.22 -22.59 -48.01
CA LYS A 89 -33.95 -23.05 -49.38
C LYS A 89 -34.13 -24.58 -49.46
N ARG A 90 -34.80 -25.06 -50.52
CA ARG A 90 -35.13 -26.49 -50.71
C ARG A 90 -33.93 -27.44 -50.54
N ARG A 91 -32.72 -27.00 -50.90
CA ARG A 91 -31.47 -27.77 -50.80
C ARG A 91 -31.00 -28.06 -49.36
N TYR A 92 -31.44 -27.27 -48.36
CA TYR A 92 -31.03 -27.43 -46.95
C TYR A 92 -32.18 -27.85 -46.03
N ARG A 93 -33.42 -27.42 -46.33
CA ARG A 93 -34.60 -27.64 -45.48
C ARG A 93 -34.88 -29.11 -45.12
N LYS A 94 -34.56 -30.07 -45.99
CA LYS A 94 -34.75 -31.51 -45.75
C LYS A 94 -33.54 -32.21 -45.13
N ARG A 95 -32.42 -31.51 -44.95
CA ARG A 95 -31.12 -32.07 -44.54
C ARG A 95 -30.62 -31.52 -43.19
N LEU A 96 -31.43 -30.70 -42.51
CA LEU A 96 -31.12 -30.09 -41.22
C LEU A 96 -32.16 -30.50 -40.20
N SER A 97 -31.72 -30.72 -38.95
CA SER A 97 -32.58 -31.05 -37.82
C SER A 97 -33.19 -29.79 -37.19
N GLY A 98 -34.22 -29.94 -36.34
CA GLY A 98 -34.82 -28.81 -35.60
C GLY A 98 -33.81 -28.07 -34.70
N ASP A 99 -32.86 -28.80 -34.12
CA ASP A 99 -31.85 -28.26 -33.20
C ASP A 99 -30.64 -27.62 -33.92
N SER A 100 -30.57 -27.73 -35.25
CA SER A 100 -29.48 -27.16 -36.03
C SER A 100 -29.49 -25.62 -36.03
N LEU A 101 -30.65 -24.98 -35.81
CA LEU A 101 -30.77 -23.52 -35.94
C LEU A 101 -30.12 -22.73 -34.79
N PRO A 102 -30.37 -23.02 -33.50
CA PRO A 102 -29.67 -22.38 -32.38
C PRO A 102 -28.15 -22.59 -32.43
N LYS A 103 -27.73 -23.82 -32.78
CA LYS A 103 -26.33 -24.20 -32.99
C LYS A 103 -25.66 -23.39 -34.11
N LEU A 104 -26.28 -23.33 -35.29
CA LEU A 104 -25.77 -22.54 -36.41
C LEU A 104 -25.70 -21.05 -36.07
N PHE A 105 -26.68 -20.53 -35.33
CA PHE A 105 -26.69 -19.14 -34.89
C PHE A 105 -25.53 -18.82 -33.94
N TYR A 106 -25.24 -19.70 -32.97
CA TYR A 106 -24.07 -19.58 -32.11
C TYR A 106 -22.77 -19.48 -32.92
N TYR A 107 -22.55 -20.39 -33.89
CA TYR A 107 -21.34 -20.39 -34.73
C TYR A 107 -21.22 -19.14 -35.60
N VAL A 108 -22.30 -18.75 -36.26
CA VAL A 108 -22.33 -17.55 -37.12
C VAL A 108 -22.06 -16.29 -36.29
N ARG A 109 -22.66 -16.17 -35.10
CA ARG A 109 -22.43 -15.03 -34.21
C ARG A 109 -20.99 -15.00 -33.69
N ARG A 110 -20.46 -16.14 -33.24
CA ARG A 110 -19.08 -16.27 -32.76
C ARG A 110 -18.07 -15.88 -33.84
N GLU A 111 -18.28 -16.32 -35.08
CA GLU A 111 -17.34 -16.09 -36.17
C GLU A 111 -17.47 -14.72 -36.82
N LEU A 112 -18.68 -14.19 -36.99
CA LEU A 112 -18.88 -12.93 -37.72
C LEU A 112 -18.93 -11.70 -36.82
N VAL A 113 -19.40 -11.84 -35.58
CA VAL A 113 -19.57 -10.73 -34.62
C VAL A 113 -18.58 -10.83 -33.47
N GLY A 114 -18.32 -12.03 -32.96
CA GLY A 114 -17.36 -12.27 -31.87
C GLY A 114 -15.90 -12.35 -32.32
N PHE A 115 -15.02 -12.69 -31.39
CA PHE A 115 -13.58 -12.81 -31.60
C PHE A 115 -13.15 -14.18 -32.17
N GLY A 116 -14.08 -14.91 -32.81
CA GLY A 116 -13.80 -16.16 -33.50
C GLY A 116 -13.24 -17.24 -32.56
N LYS A 117 -12.09 -17.81 -32.92
CA LYS A 117 -11.41 -18.88 -32.15
C LYS A 117 -11.05 -18.45 -30.72
N LEU A 118 -10.85 -17.15 -30.46
CA LEU A 118 -10.47 -16.63 -29.14
C LEU A 118 -11.66 -16.36 -28.22
N GLU A 119 -12.90 -16.35 -28.74
CA GLU A 119 -14.10 -16.01 -27.97
C GLU A 119 -14.28 -16.87 -26.70
N PRO A 120 -14.09 -18.22 -26.73
CA PRO A 120 -14.21 -19.03 -25.51
C PRO A 120 -13.23 -18.61 -24.41
N LEU A 121 -11.98 -18.30 -24.79
CA LEU A 121 -10.92 -17.90 -23.85
C LEU A 121 -11.21 -16.52 -23.25
N LEU A 122 -11.72 -15.59 -24.07
CA LEU A 122 -12.10 -14.26 -23.62
C LEU A 122 -13.28 -14.30 -22.64
N ARG A 123 -14.23 -15.21 -22.87
CA ARG A 123 -15.40 -15.38 -21.99
C ARG A 123 -15.10 -16.12 -20.70
N ASP A 124 -14.13 -17.02 -20.71
CA ASP A 124 -13.87 -17.89 -19.56
C ASP A 124 -13.39 -17.09 -18.33
N PRO A 125 -14.17 -16.97 -17.24
CA PRO A 125 -13.73 -16.23 -16.06
C PRO A 125 -12.45 -16.78 -15.39
N ASN A 126 -12.08 -18.03 -15.69
CA ASN A 126 -10.90 -18.69 -15.15
C ASN A 126 -9.62 -18.47 -15.99
N VAL A 127 -9.73 -17.78 -17.13
CA VAL A 127 -8.59 -17.38 -17.97
C VAL A 127 -8.26 -15.92 -17.69
N GLU A 128 -7.00 -15.62 -17.32
CA GLU A 128 -6.53 -14.26 -17.02
C GLU A 128 -5.80 -13.62 -18.21
N ASP A 129 -4.86 -14.35 -18.81
CA ASP A 129 -4.10 -13.90 -19.97
C ASP A 129 -4.30 -14.90 -21.14
N ILE A 130 -4.30 -14.39 -22.37
CA ILE A 130 -4.40 -15.17 -23.62
C ILE A 130 -3.23 -14.77 -24.51
N HIS A 131 -2.38 -15.72 -24.87
CA HIS A 131 -1.15 -15.49 -25.63
C HIS A 131 -1.20 -16.24 -26.97
N VAL A 132 -1.32 -15.50 -28.06
CA VAL A 132 -1.17 -16.00 -29.43
C VAL A 132 0.28 -15.77 -29.85
N LEU A 133 1.02 -16.86 -30.07
CA LEU A 133 2.47 -16.81 -30.32
C LEU A 133 2.84 -16.70 -31.81
N GLY A 134 1.88 -16.92 -32.72
CA GLY A 134 2.12 -16.96 -34.16
C GLY A 134 1.30 -18.05 -34.86
N ILE A 135 1.68 -18.38 -36.09
CA ILE A 135 1.00 -19.42 -36.90
C ILE A 135 1.49 -20.83 -36.54
N ALA A 136 0.65 -21.83 -36.78
CA ALA A 136 0.90 -23.26 -36.52
C ALA A 136 1.37 -23.57 -35.08
N ARG A 137 0.96 -22.74 -34.11
CA ARG A 137 1.29 -22.91 -32.68
C ARG A 137 0.03 -22.80 -31.81
N PRO A 138 -0.05 -23.56 -30.72
CA PRO A 138 -1.16 -23.44 -29.78
C PRO A 138 -1.17 -22.06 -29.14
N VAL A 139 -2.36 -21.50 -28.99
CA VAL A 139 -2.62 -20.36 -28.13
C VAL A 139 -2.40 -20.83 -26.70
N PHE A 140 -1.68 -20.05 -25.90
CA PHE A 140 -1.52 -20.30 -24.48
C PHE A 140 -2.51 -19.47 -23.69
N VAL A 141 -2.99 -20.02 -22.57
CA VAL A 141 -3.72 -19.23 -21.58
C VAL A 141 -3.03 -19.29 -20.24
N TRP A 142 -3.15 -18.20 -19.50
CA TRP A 142 -2.91 -18.21 -18.06
C TRP A 142 -4.23 -18.57 -17.37
N HIS A 143 -4.42 -19.84 -17.06
CA HIS A 143 -5.58 -20.32 -16.31
C HIS A 143 -5.33 -20.16 -14.82
N VAL A 144 -6.29 -19.67 -14.05
CA VAL A 144 -5.98 -19.24 -12.68
C VAL A 144 -5.55 -20.40 -11.75
N ASN A 145 -6.02 -21.61 -12.01
CA ASN A 145 -5.65 -22.80 -11.23
C ASN A 145 -4.48 -23.61 -11.82
N TYR A 146 -4.12 -23.38 -13.10
CA TYR A 146 -3.15 -24.22 -13.82
C TYR A 146 -2.04 -23.42 -14.50
N GLU A 147 -2.02 -22.11 -14.30
CA GLU A 147 -1.06 -21.15 -14.85
C GLU A 147 -0.97 -21.23 -16.38
N ASN A 148 0.24 -21.12 -16.93
CA ASN A 148 0.49 -21.07 -18.37
C ASN A 148 0.36 -22.45 -19.01
N ILE A 149 -0.78 -22.74 -19.63
CA ILE A 149 -1.05 -24.01 -20.31
C ILE A 149 -1.39 -23.80 -21.78
N PRO A 150 -0.91 -24.70 -22.68
CA PRO A 150 -1.28 -24.67 -24.08
C PRO A 150 -2.76 -25.02 -24.24
N THR A 151 -3.38 -24.49 -25.30
CA THR A 151 -4.73 -24.84 -25.69
C THR A 151 -4.74 -25.65 -26.97
N ASN A 152 -5.86 -26.34 -27.24
CA ASN A 152 -6.11 -26.97 -28.54
C ASN A 152 -6.49 -25.96 -29.65
N ILE A 153 -6.45 -24.66 -29.38
CA ILE A 153 -6.73 -23.59 -30.34
C ILE A 153 -5.42 -23.15 -30.98
N TYR A 154 -5.35 -23.15 -32.31
CA TYR A 154 -4.24 -22.60 -33.09
C TYR A 154 -4.74 -21.99 -34.40
N PHE A 155 -3.89 -21.17 -35.02
CA PHE A 155 -4.14 -20.58 -36.34
C PHE A 155 -3.31 -21.31 -37.39
N GLU A 156 -3.94 -21.74 -38.48
CA GLU A 156 -3.29 -22.60 -39.49
C GLU A 156 -2.36 -21.79 -40.41
N ASP A 157 -2.83 -20.62 -40.84
CA ASP A 157 -2.13 -19.76 -41.79
C ASP A 157 -2.16 -18.29 -41.37
N ALA A 158 -1.30 -17.49 -42.02
CA ALA A 158 -1.18 -16.06 -41.74
C ALA A 158 -2.45 -15.28 -42.11
N GLU A 159 -3.19 -15.73 -43.11
CA GLU A 159 -4.43 -15.07 -43.55
C GLU A 159 -5.52 -15.21 -42.47
N GLU A 160 -5.61 -16.36 -41.82
CA GLU A 160 -6.53 -16.63 -40.72
C GLU A 160 -6.24 -15.77 -39.50
N LEU A 161 -4.97 -15.70 -39.10
CA LEU A 161 -4.53 -14.88 -37.98
C LEU A 161 -4.75 -13.39 -38.26
N GLU A 162 -4.44 -12.93 -39.47
CA GLU A 162 -4.62 -11.53 -39.87
C GLU A 162 -6.09 -11.10 -39.86
N ARG A 163 -7.03 -11.98 -40.27
CA ARG A 163 -8.47 -11.70 -40.15
C ARG A 163 -8.94 -11.54 -38.70
N HIS A 164 -8.35 -12.28 -37.76
CA HIS A 164 -8.67 -12.12 -36.33
C HIS A 164 -7.99 -10.89 -35.73
N LEU A 165 -6.75 -10.60 -36.16
CA LEU A 165 -6.05 -9.39 -35.79
C LEU A 165 -6.85 -8.15 -36.20
N GLN A 166 -7.32 -8.07 -37.45
CA GLN A 166 -8.10 -6.95 -37.94
C GLN A 166 -9.36 -6.72 -37.11
N LYS A 167 -10.05 -7.80 -36.68
CA LYS A 167 -11.21 -7.70 -35.78
C LYS A 167 -10.84 -7.16 -34.40
N LEU A 168 -9.75 -7.66 -33.81
CA LEU A 168 -9.25 -7.15 -32.53
C LEU A 168 -8.86 -5.68 -32.63
N MET A 169 -8.11 -5.31 -33.67
CA MET A 169 -7.66 -3.94 -33.91
C MET A 169 -8.84 -3.00 -34.15
N LEU A 170 -9.80 -3.41 -34.97
CA LEU A 170 -11.06 -2.68 -35.17
C LEU A 170 -11.81 -2.51 -33.84
N ALA A 171 -11.90 -3.55 -33.01
CA ALA A 171 -12.53 -3.48 -31.69
C ALA A 171 -11.79 -2.57 -30.69
N THR A 172 -10.47 -2.41 -30.84
CA THR A 172 -9.67 -1.43 -30.06
C THR A 172 -9.69 -0.01 -30.64
N GLY A 173 -10.24 0.19 -31.84
CA GLY A 173 -10.16 1.45 -32.59
C GLY A 173 -8.75 1.81 -33.06
N ARG A 174 -7.86 0.82 -33.21
CA ARG A 174 -6.48 0.99 -33.69
C ARG A 174 -6.26 0.19 -34.97
N TYR A 175 -5.12 0.39 -35.60
CA TYR A 175 -4.68 -0.39 -36.76
C TYR A 175 -3.22 -0.75 -36.59
N VAL A 176 -2.86 -1.92 -37.12
CA VAL A 176 -1.48 -2.41 -37.19
C VAL A 176 -1.02 -2.23 -38.63
N SER A 177 0.21 -1.73 -38.80
CA SER A 177 0.81 -1.51 -40.12
C SER A 177 2.31 -1.74 -40.07
N LEU A 178 2.96 -1.80 -41.23
CA LEU A 178 4.43 -1.88 -41.29
C LEU A 178 5.13 -0.67 -40.65
N SER A 179 4.50 0.51 -40.71
CA SER A 179 4.99 1.72 -40.04
C SER A 179 4.71 1.76 -38.53
N ARG A 180 3.79 0.91 -38.05
CA ARG A 180 3.44 0.77 -36.63
C ARG A 180 3.24 -0.71 -36.29
N PRO A 181 4.34 -1.47 -36.19
CA PRO A 181 4.27 -2.91 -35.99
C PRO A 181 3.95 -3.31 -34.55
N ILE A 182 4.02 -2.39 -33.58
CA ILE A 182 3.69 -2.65 -32.17
C ILE A 182 2.51 -1.78 -31.76
N VAL A 183 1.45 -2.41 -31.28
CA VAL A 183 0.20 -1.73 -30.94
C VAL A 183 -0.36 -2.27 -29.63
N ASP A 184 -0.38 -1.41 -28.61
CA ASP A 184 -1.21 -1.61 -27.41
C ASP A 184 -2.63 -1.13 -27.67
N GLY A 185 -3.63 -1.71 -27.03
CA GLY A 185 -5.03 -1.34 -27.16
C GLY A 185 -5.85 -1.86 -25.99
N THR A 186 -7.10 -1.43 -25.93
CA THR A 186 -8.06 -1.91 -24.92
C THR A 186 -9.31 -2.36 -25.66
N LEU A 187 -9.73 -3.60 -25.44
CA LEU A 187 -10.97 -4.13 -26.02
C LEU A 187 -12.19 -3.53 -25.31
N PRO A 188 -13.39 -3.59 -25.92
CA PRO A 188 -14.59 -2.98 -25.36
C PRO A 188 -14.95 -3.44 -23.94
N MET A 189 -14.59 -4.67 -23.57
CA MET A 189 -14.77 -5.24 -22.22
C MET A 189 -13.66 -4.84 -21.22
N GLY A 190 -12.78 -3.91 -21.59
CA GLY A 190 -11.68 -3.40 -20.76
C GLY A 190 -10.40 -4.22 -20.85
N TYR A 191 -10.38 -5.38 -21.49
CA TYR A 191 -9.18 -6.22 -21.55
C TYR A 191 -8.07 -5.52 -22.34
N ARG A 192 -6.84 -5.54 -21.80
CA ARG A 192 -5.68 -4.95 -22.49
C ARG A 192 -5.25 -5.90 -23.60
N VAL A 193 -4.93 -5.36 -24.77
CA VAL A 193 -4.39 -6.10 -25.90
C VAL A 193 -3.06 -5.49 -26.28
N HIS A 194 -2.06 -6.33 -26.46
CA HIS A 194 -0.78 -5.98 -27.02
C HIS A 194 -0.56 -6.81 -28.28
N VAL A 195 -0.21 -6.16 -29.39
CA VAL A 195 0.07 -6.81 -30.67
C VAL A 195 1.46 -6.46 -31.13
N VAL A 196 2.19 -7.49 -31.59
CA VAL A 196 3.44 -7.36 -32.33
C VAL A 196 3.23 -7.99 -33.72
N HIS A 197 3.34 -7.17 -34.76
CA HIS A 197 3.13 -7.58 -36.15
C HIS A 197 4.25 -8.54 -36.65
N ALA A 198 3.92 -9.38 -37.63
CA ALA A 198 4.85 -10.33 -38.26
C ALA A 198 6.12 -9.69 -38.85
N SER A 199 6.14 -8.37 -39.10
CA SER A 199 7.35 -7.67 -39.55
C SER A 199 8.41 -7.51 -38.47
N VAL A 200 8.06 -7.74 -37.19
CA VAL A 200 8.97 -7.66 -36.03
C VAL A 200 8.99 -8.98 -35.26
N SER A 201 7.97 -9.81 -35.40
CA SER A 201 7.88 -11.14 -34.80
C SER A 201 8.20 -12.24 -35.81
N GLU A 202 9.29 -12.98 -35.57
CA GLU A 202 9.81 -14.03 -36.46
C GLU A 202 8.81 -15.16 -36.74
N LEU A 203 7.89 -15.42 -35.81
CA LEU A 203 6.95 -16.54 -35.87
C LEU A 203 5.55 -16.16 -36.40
N GLY A 204 5.42 -14.96 -36.95
CA GLY A 204 4.15 -14.35 -37.34
C GLY A 204 3.61 -13.42 -36.25
N THR A 205 2.48 -12.77 -36.49
CA THR A 205 1.89 -11.79 -35.57
C THR A 205 1.64 -12.41 -34.19
N ALA A 206 2.16 -11.78 -33.13
CA ALA A 206 1.91 -12.18 -31.74
C ALA A 206 0.85 -11.26 -31.10
N ILE A 207 -0.06 -11.84 -30.32
CA ILE A 207 -1.15 -11.13 -29.65
C ILE A 207 -1.22 -11.58 -28.19
N THR A 208 -1.15 -10.62 -27.26
CA THR A 208 -1.33 -10.85 -25.82
C THR A 208 -2.57 -10.11 -25.35
N ILE A 209 -3.53 -10.81 -24.74
CA ILE A 209 -4.74 -10.22 -24.18
C ILE A 209 -4.77 -10.47 -22.68
N ARG A 210 -4.89 -9.42 -21.86
CA ARG A 210 -4.94 -9.48 -20.40
C ARG A 210 -6.29 -9.02 -19.86
N LYS A 211 -6.93 -9.88 -19.07
CA LYS A 211 -8.26 -9.70 -18.47
C LYS A 211 -8.14 -9.10 -17.06
N TYR A 212 -9.22 -8.56 -16.49
CA TYR A 212 -9.22 -7.93 -15.15
C TYR A 212 -10.16 -8.68 -14.17
N ARG A 213 -9.76 -8.83 -12.88
CA ARG A 213 -10.65 -9.22 -11.76
C ARG A 213 -10.23 -8.60 -10.40
N GLU A 214 -11.20 -8.06 -9.63
CA GLU A 214 -11.28 -7.96 -8.14
C GLU A 214 -12.47 -7.09 -7.65
N VAL A 215 -13.01 -7.34 -6.44
CA VAL A 215 -14.23 -6.70 -5.84
C VAL A 215 -13.87 -5.66 -4.74
N PRO A 216 -14.40 -4.42 -4.76
CA PRO A 216 -14.06 -3.35 -3.79
C PRO A 216 -14.89 -3.32 -2.49
N PHE A 217 -14.50 -2.49 -1.49
CA PHE A 217 -15.30 -2.22 -0.27
C PHE A 217 -16.59 -1.45 -0.59
N THR A 218 -17.60 -1.59 0.27
CA THR A 218 -18.97 -1.07 0.08
C THR A 218 -19.38 -0.10 1.19
N ILE A 219 -20.51 0.62 1.00
CA ILE A 219 -21.08 1.47 2.06
C ILE A 219 -21.46 0.68 3.32
N ALA A 220 -21.91 -0.57 3.16
CA ALA A 220 -22.23 -1.45 4.30
C ALA A 220 -20.99 -1.70 5.16
N ASP A 221 -19.83 -1.90 4.52
CA ASP A 221 -18.56 -2.09 5.21
C ASP A 221 -18.17 -0.82 5.98
N LEU A 222 -18.29 0.37 5.37
CA LEU A 222 -17.96 1.64 6.02
C LEU A 222 -18.85 1.95 7.24
N ILE A 223 -20.13 1.57 7.18
CA ILE A 223 -21.06 1.74 8.30
C ILE A 223 -20.72 0.73 9.40
N ARG A 224 -20.42 -0.52 9.05
CA ARG A 224 -20.02 -1.57 10.01
C ARG A 224 -18.72 -1.21 10.73
N PHE A 225 -17.77 -0.57 10.03
CA PHE A 225 -16.53 -0.04 10.62
C PHE A 225 -16.76 1.22 11.47
N GLY A 226 -17.96 1.80 11.43
CA GLY A 226 -18.30 3.05 12.11
C GLY A 226 -17.70 4.30 11.46
N THR A 227 -17.02 4.15 10.31
CA THR A 227 -16.35 5.23 9.56
C THR A 227 -17.33 6.28 9.05
N VAL A 228 -18.51 5.83 8.61
CA VAL A 228 -19.61 6.69 8.17
C VAL A 228 -20.84 6.37 9.01
N ASP A 229 -21.48 7.41 9.51
CA ASP A 229 -22.74 7.26 10.25
C ASP A 229 -23.91 6.89 9.31
N PRO A 230 -24.83 5.97 9.68
CA PRO A 230 -25.97 5.62 8.84
C PRO A 230 -26.83 6.82 8.43
N GLU A 231 -26.94 7.84 9.28
CA GLU A 231 -27.82 8.98 9.08
C GLU A 231 -27.18 9.97 8.11
N LEU A 232 -25.85 10.16 8.20
CA LEU A 232 -25.08 10.84 7.18
C LEU A 232 -25.05 10.05 5.85
N ALA A 233 -24.88 8.72 5.89
CA ALA A 233 -24.91 7.87 4.71
C ALA A 233 -26.27 7.95 4.00
N ALA A 234 -27.38 8.07 4.74
CA ALA A 234 -28.71 8.29 4.19
C ALA A 234 -28.86 9.67 3.53
N LEU A 235 -28.29 10.73 4.12
CA LEU A 235 -28.22 12.05 3.48
C LEU A 235 -27.39 12.02 2.20
N ILE A 236 -26.22 11.38 2.24
CA ILE A 236 -25.33 11.18 1.08
C ILE A 236 -26.06 10.38 0.01
N TRP A 237 -26.76 9.31 0.36
CA TRP A 237 -27.56 8.52 -0.56
C TRP A 237 -28.62 9.38 -1.24
N LEU A 238 -29.39 10.15 -0.48
CA LEU A 238 -30.41 11.04 -1.04
C LEU A 238 -29.79 12.13 -1.92
N ALA A 239 -28.62 12.66 -1.56
CA ALA A 239 -27.86 13.62 -2.35
C ALA A 239 -27.40 13.01 -3.69
N LEU A 240 -26.77 11.83 -3.66
CA LEU A 240 -26.30 11.10 -4.85
C LEU A 240 -27.47 10.69 -5.75
N GLU A 241 -28.58 10.19 -5.21
CA GLU A 241 -29.79 9.88 -5.98
C GLU A 241 -30.35 11.13 -6.71
N ASN A 242 -30.05 12.33 -6.22
CA ASN A 242 -30.49 13.59 -6.82
C ASN A 242 -29.36 14.35 -7.52
N LYS A 243 -28.29 13.65 -7.94
CA LYS A 243 -27.17 14.20 -8.73
C LYS A 243 -26.48 15.38 -8.05
N ARG A 244 -26.43 15.38 -6.72
CA ARG A 244 -25.71 16.39 -5.96
C ARG A 244 -24.23 16.05 -5.91
N SER A 245 -23.41 17.07 -5.97
CA SER A 245 -21.95 16.91 -6.01
C SER A 245 -21.37 16.66 -4.61
N ILE A 246 -20.41 15.73 -4.52
CA ILE A 246 -19.77 15.34 -3.25
C ILE A 246 -18.26 15.34 -3.40
N PHE A 247 -17.59 16.18 -2.63
CA PHE A 247 -16.14 16.24 -2.59
C PHE A 247 -15.66 15.64 -1.27
N ILE A 248 -14.87 14.58 -1.35
CA ILE A 248 -14.25 13.97 -0.18
C ILE A 248 -12.91 14.66 0.03
N VAL A 249 -12.76 15.26 1.20
CA VAL A 249 -11.54 15.94 1.59
C VAL A 249 -10.94 15.32 2.84
N GLY A 250 -9.63 15.22 2.84
CA GLY A 250 -8.86 14.72 3.96
C GLY A 250 -7.37 14.80 3.66
N GLU A 251 -6.57 14.44 4.66
CA GLU A 251 -5.11 14.33 4.53
C GLU A 251 -4.70 13.26 3.50
N THR A 252 -3.50 13.41 2.94
CA THR A 252 -2.94 12.57 1.87
C THR A 252 -2.90 11.07 2.21
N ALA A 253 -3.52 10.22 1.40
CA ALA A 253 -3.61 8.77 1.65
C ALA A 253 -3.99 7.92 0.41
N ALA A 254 -3.11 7.78 -0.63
CA ALA A 254 -3.43 6.97 -1.82
C ALA A 254 -2.49 5.81 -2.30
N GLY A 255 -1.17 5.71 -2.02
CA GLY A 255 -0.41 4.48 -2.40
C GLY A 255 1.00 4.40 -1.80
N LYS A 256 1.50 3.21 -1.41
CA LYS A 256 2.88 3.02 -0.90
C LYS A 256 3.55 1.72 -1.36
N SER A 257 4.57 1.86 -2.17
CA SER A 257 5.33 0.72 -2.67
C SER A 257 6.76 0.74 -2.12
N PHE A 258 7.33 -0.41 -1.78
CA PHE A 258 8.72 -0.55 -1.30
C PHE A 258 9.46 -1.73 -1.94
N PRO A 259 10.78 -1.67 -2.14
CA PRO A 259 11.57 -2.74 -2.78
C PRO A 259 11.52 -4.10 -2.09
N LYS A 260 11.79 -5.16 -2.86
CA LYS A 260 11.75 -6.57 -2.42
C LYS A 260 12.57 -6.92 -1.17
N ASN A 261 13.73 -6.28 -1.02
CA ASN A 261 14.66 -6.52 0.09
C ASN A 261 14.29 -5.76 1.37
N THR A 262 13.17 -5.03 1.37
CA THR A 262 12.67 -4.33 2.57
C THR A 262 12.30 -5.36 3.63
N LEU A 263 12.91 -5.25 4.80
CA LEU A 263 12.64 -6.07 5.98
C LEU A 263 11.32 -5.67 6.63
N ILE A 264 10.57 -6.66 7.08
CA ILE A 264 9.27 -6.51 7.71
C ILE A 264 9.24 -7.44 8.93
N PRO A 265 9.07 -6.90 10.16
CA PRO A 265 8.82 -7.71 11.33
C PRO A 265 7.38 -8.25 11.24
N ILE A 266 7.26 -9.57 11.14
CA ILE A 266 5.98 -10.26 11.03
C ILE A 266 5.76 -11.18 12.22
N ARG A 267 4.51 -11.53 12.47
CA ARG A 267 4.11 -12.60 13.39
C ARG A 267 3.22 -13.56 12.62
N VAL A 268 3.66 -14.82 12.52
CA VAL A 268 2.95 -15.87 11.79
C VAL A 268 2.44 -16.87 12.81
N ASN A 269 1.11 -17.00 12.92
CA ASN A 269 0.47 -17.90 13.90
C ASN A 269 1.03 -17.71 15.33
N GLY A 270 1.27 -16.46 15.74
CA GLY A 270 1.80 -16.12 17.05
C GLY A 270 3.32 -16.16 17.19
N VAL A 271 4.07 -16.62 16.18
CA VAL A 271 5.55 -16.68 16.24
C VAL A 271 6.15 -15.47 15.49
N PRO A 272 6.89 -14.58 16.18
CA PRO A 272 7.52 -13.43 15.53
C PRO A 272 8.73 -13.87 14.70
N ARG A 273 8.90 -13.23 13.54
CA ARG A 273 10.00 -13.47 12.59
C ARG A 273 10.36 -12.18 11.87
N LEU A 274 11.59 -12.11 11.37
CA LEU A 274 12.03 -11.02 10.51
C LEU A 274 12.25 -11.54 9.10
N VAL A 275 11.53 -10.98 8.15
CA VAL A 275 11.54 -11.44 6.75
C VAL A 275 11.67 -10.27 5.79
N THR A 276 12.13 -10.51 4.57
CA THR A 276 12.03 -9.53 3.49
C THR A 276 10.61 -9.46 2.92
N ALA A 277 10.28 -8.40 2.17
CA ALA A 277 8.99 -8.26 1.50
C ALA A 277 8.74 -9.41 0.50
N GLU A 278 9.79 -9.85 -0.19
CA GLU A 278 9.76 -11.02 -1.07
C GLU A 278 9.53 -12.32 -0.30
N GLU A 279 10.24 -12.52 0.81
CA GLU A 279 10.02 -13.69 1.68
C GLU A 279 8.61 -13.71 2.25
N LEU A 280 8.09 -12.58 2.74
CA LEU A 280 6.71 -12.44 3.21
C LEU A 280 5.72 -12.82 2.10
N TYR A 281 5.90 -12.26 0.89
CA TYR A 281 5.06 -12.59 -0.25
C TYR A 281 5.10 -14.09 -0.58
N ASN A 282 6.29 -14.71 -0.55
CA ASN A 282 6.46 -16.13 -0.81
C ASN A 282 5.89 -17.02 0.29
N MET A 283 5.87 -16.55 1.55
CA MET A 283 5.27 -17.25 2.69
C MET A 283 3.74 -17.27 2.67
N VAL A 284 3.10 -16.29 1.99
CA VAL A 284 1.64 -16.27 1.86
C VAL A 284 1.19 -17.38 0.90
N ASN A 285 0.63 -18.44 1.49
CA ASN A 285 0.08 -19.59 0.78
C ASN A 285 -1.38 -19.34 0.40
N SER A 286 -1.63 -18.25 -0.32
CA SER A 286 -2.92 -17.94 -0.94
C SER A 286 -2.78 -17.91 -2.46
N ARG A 287 -3.92 -17.95 -3.13
CA ARG A 287 -3.97 -17.74 -4.58
C ARG A 287 -3.38 -16.37 -4.91
N GLU A 288 -2.42 -16.34 -5.83
CA GLU A 288 -1.99 -15.11 -6.48
C GLU A 288 -3.07 -14.70 -7.48
N TYR A 289 -3.47 -13.44 -7.45
CA TYR A 289 -4.37 -12.88 -8.46
C TYR A 289 -3.90 -11.48 -8.86
N ARG A 290 -4.18 -11.08 -10.10
CA ARG A 290 -3.66 -9.83 -10.67
C ARG A 290 -4.70 -8.72 -10.69
N VAL A 291 -4.29 -7.55 -10.21
CA VAL A 291 -5.11 -6.33 -10.11
C VAL A 291 -4.39 -5.21 -10.88
N GLY A 292 -4.66 -5.11 -12.19
CA GLY A 292 -3.88 -4.21 -13.04
C GLY A 292 -2.44 -4.72 -13.19
N GLU A 293 -1.44 -3.90 -12.85
CA GLU A 293 -0.01 -4.27 -12.84
C GLU A 293 0.44 -4.91 -11.53
N HIS A 294 -0.44 -4.94 -10.53
CA HIS A 294 -0.21 -5.54 -9.23
C HIS A 294 -0.55 -7.03 -9.25
N VAL A 295 0.24 -7.82 -8.54
CA VAL A 295 0.01 -9.23 -8.21
C VAL A 295 -0.23 -9.26 -6.70
N VAL A 296 -1.35 -9.82 -6.29
CA VAL A 296 -1.85 -9.72 -4.93
C VAL A 296 -2.08 -11.11 -4.36
N LYS A 297 -1.79 -11.26 -3.07
CA LYS A 297 -2.06 -12.44 -2.26
C LYS A 297 -2.85 -12.05 -1.02
N ASP A 298 -3.94 -12.75 -0.75
CA ASP A 298 -4.67 -12.64 0.52
C ASP A 298 -3.86 -13.26 1.66
N ALA A 299 -3.49 -12.45 2.65
CA ALA A 299 -2.78 -12.92 3.83
C ALA A 299 -3.76 -13.38 4.91
N SER A 300 -3.51 -14.55 5.49
CA SER A 300 -4.23 -15.04 6.67
C SER A 300 -3.22 -15.56 7.70
N GLY A 301 -3.49 -15.29 8.99
CA GLY A 301 -2.60 -15.71 10.08
C GLY A 301 -1.27 -14.95 10.16
N ILE A 302 -1.14 -13.83 9.43
CA ILE A 302 0.05 -12.97 9.41
C ILE A 302 -0.29 -11.62 10.00
N GLU A 303 0.57 -11.14 10.89
CA GLU A 303 0.49 -9.81 11.49
C GLU A 303 1.82 -9.07 11.29
N VAL A 304 1.78 -7.74 11.30
CA VAL A 304 2.93 -6.84 11.25
C VAL A 304 2.92 -5.87 12.42
N LEU A 305 4.06 -5.27 12.75
CA LEU A 305 4.10 -4.20 13.73
C LEU A 305 3.53 -2.92 13.13
N GLY A 306 2.39 -2.46 13.65
CA GLY A 306 1.74 -1.20 13.30
C GLY A 306 1.57 -0.27 14.49
N VAL A 307 1.38 1.01 14.20
CA VAL A 307 1.13 2.02 15.23
C VAL A 307 -0.36 2.24 15.34
N ASP A 308 -0.88 2.00 16.54
CA ASP A 308 -2.28 2.18 16.86
C ASP A 308 -2.61 3.67 17.06
N SER A 309 -3.86 3.99 17.44
CA SER A 309 -4.11 5.41 17.66
C SER A 309 -3.38 5.92 18.82
N ASP A 310 -3.09 5.06 19.81
CA ASP A 310 -2.37 5.45 20.99
C ASP A 310 -0.91 5.88 20.77
N TYR A 311 -0.48 5.92 19.51
CA TYR A 311 0.91 6.06 19.11
C TYR A 311 1.75 4.92 19.71
N LYS A 312 1.10 3.79 20.03
CA LYS A 312 1.70 2.59 20.60
C LYS A 312 1.91 1.55 19.54
N LEU A 313 3.01 0.83 19.65
CA LEU A 313 3.35 -0.21 18.69
C LEU A 313 2.62 -1.51 19.05
N LYS A 314 1.88 -2.08 18.09
CA LYS A 314 1.11 -3.32 18.25
C LYS A 314 1.21 -4.22 17.04
N TRP A 315 0.97 -5.51 17.26
CA TRP A 315 0.78 -6.47 16.19
C TRP A 315 -0.60 -6.28 15.55
N MET A 316 -0.64 -6.16 14.23
CA MET A 316 -1.83 -5.86 13.43
C MET A 316 -1.91 -6.77 12.22
N LYS A 317 -3.10 -7.26 11.88
CA LYS A 317 -3.28 -8.28 10.83
C LYS A 317 -3.00 -7.72 9.44
N VAL A 318 -2.28 -8.50 8.62
CA VAL A 318 -2.12 -8.22 7.19
C VAL A 318 -3.31 -8.86 6.46
N LYS A 319 -4.01 -8.07 5.65
CA LYS A 319 -5.11 -8.53 4.78
C LYS A 319 -4.57 -9.00 3.44
N ARG A 320 -3.67 -8.22 2.83
CA ARG A 320 -3.14 -8.50 1.49
C ARG A 320 -1.66 -8.14 1.39
N VAL A 321 -0.91 -8.93 0.63
CA VAL A 321 0.45 -8.63 0.18
C VAL A 321 0.41 -8.39 -1.33
N ILE A 322 0.91 -7.26 -1.77
CA ILE A 322 0.82 -6.78 -3.14
C ILE A 322 2.26 -6.69 -3.68
N LYS A 323 2.51 -7.10 -4.92
CA LYS A 323 3.77 -6.86 -5.66
C LYS A 323 3.49 -6.30 -7.05
N HIS A 324 4.30 -5.39 -7.56
CA HIS A 324 4.18 -4.79 -8.91
C HIS A 324 5.56 -4.36 -9.40
N LYS A 325 5.66 -4.01 -10.68
CA LYS A 325 6.86 -3.39 -11.23
C LYS A 325 6.59 -1.91 -11.48
N ASP A 326 7.55 -1.08 -11.12
CA ASP A 326 7.53 0.35 -11.44
C ASP A 326 8.83 0.69 -12.18
N SER A 327 8.70 1.37 -13.32
CA SER A 327 9.84 1.81 -14.14
C SER A 327 10.22 3.27 -13.88
N ARG A 328 9.52 3.96 -12.96
CA ARG A 328 9.82 5.34 -12.57
C ARG A 328 11.05 5.37 -11.64
N PRO A 329 11.84 6.46 -11.67
CA PRO A 329 12.95 6.64 -10.73
C PRO A 329 12.48 6.58 -9.28
N LEU A 330 13.28 5.93 -8.43
CA LEU A 330 13.03 5.86 -7.00
C LEU A 330 13.67 7.08 -6.30
N VAL A 331 13.23 7.35 -5.08
CA VAL A 331 13.80 8.38 -4.20
C VAL A 331 14.35 7.69 -2.96
N LYS A 332 15.59 8.04 -2.65
CA LYS A 332 16.30 7.65 -1.43
C LYS A 332 16.24 8.80 -0.43
N VAL A 333 15.51 8.59 0.65
CA VAL A 333 15.38 9.54 1.76
C VAL A 333 16.23 9.07 2.93
N ARG A 334 17.13 9.93 3.40
CA ARG A 334 18.02 9.69 4.54
C ARG A 334 17.62 10.54 5.74
N THR A 335 17.65 9.93 6.91
CA THR A 335 17.39 10.52 8.23
C THR A 335 18.57 10.20 9.15
N SER A 336 18.51 10.56 10.43
CA SER A 336 19.55 10.20 11.39
C SER A 336 19.62 8.69 11.66
N SER A 337 18.48 7.99 11.82
CA SER A 337 18.48 6.54 12.12
C SER A 337 18.14 5.63 10.94
N SER A 338 17.77 6.15 9.77
CA SER A 338 17.37 5.31 8.63
C SER A 338 17.64 5.92 7.25
N ILE A 339 17.81 5.03 6.26
CA ILE A 339 17.81 5.32 4.82
C ILE A 339 16.74 4.43 4.17
N ILE A 340 15.86 5.01 3.38
CA ILE A 340 14.80 4.30 2.66
C ILE A 340 14.80 4.70 1.19
N VAL A 341 14.75 3.70 0.32
CA VAL A 341 14.55 3.85 -1.12
C VAL A 341 13.10 3.47 -1.41
N THR A 342 12.36 4.38 -2.03
CA THR A 342 10.92 4.24 -2.25
C THR A 342 10.47 4.99 -3.49
N THR A 343 9.23 4.84 -3.92
CA THR A 343 8.67 5.60 -5.04
C THR A 343 8.46 7.07 -4.67
N LYS A 344 8.45 7.97 -5.69
CA LYS A 344 8.25 9.42 -5.50
C LYS A 344 6.92 9.78 -4.79
N ASP A 345 5.90 8.97 -5.03
CA ASP A 345 4.55 9.10 -4.47
C ASP A 345 4.39 8.48 -3.06
N HIS A 346 5.43 7.84 -2.52
CA HIS A 346 5.39 7.23 -1.19
C HIS A 346 5.22 8.27 -0.08
N ASN A 347 4.34 7.99 0.87
CA ASN A 347 4.00 8.93 1.94
C ASN A 347 4.85 8.72 3.19
N PHE A 348 5.46 9.80 3.66
CA PHE A 348 6.06 9.95 4.97
C PHE A 348 5.11 10.70 5.91
N VAL A 349 5.31 10.56 7.22
CA VAL A 349 4.51 11.28 8.21
C VAL A 349 5.32 12.47 8.72
N LYS A 350 4.86 13.69 8.47
CA LYS A 350 5.42 14.93 9.00
C LYS A 350 4.65 15.33 10.24
N ILE A 351 5.32 15.96 11.20
CA ILE A 351 4.66 16.58 12.36
C ILE A 351 4.56 18.08 12.15
N ASP A 352 3.37 18.64 12.29
CA ASP A 352 3.15 20.07 12.27
C ASP A 352 3.62 20.71 13.60
N PRO A 353 4.60 21.63 13.58
CA PRO A 353 5.13 22.28 14.79
C PRO A 353 4.13 23.12 15.60
N GLU A 354 3.07 23.56 14.93
CA GLU A 354 2.08 24.50 15.44
C GLU A 354 0.81 23.84 15.96
N THR A 355 0.45 22.66 15.44
CA THR A 355 -0.77 21.91 15.82
C THR A 355 -0.47 20.55 16.47
N LEU A 356 0.77 20.06 16.35
CA LEU A 356 1.23 18.70 16.68
C LEU A 356 0.49 17.60 15.92
N GLU A 357 -0.14 17.93 14.79
CA GLU A 357 -0.84 16.98 13.94
C GLU A 357 0.15 16.22 13.04
N LEU A 358 -0.16 14.95 12.79
CA LEU A 358 0.67 14.05 12.00
C LEU A 358 0.10 13.96 10.58
N THR A 359 0.69 14.70 9.65
CA THR A 359 0.22 14.81 8.27
C THR A 359 1.06 13.92 7.34
N ALA A 360 0.43 13.35 6.33
CA ALA A 360 1.15 12.58 5.31
C ALA A 360 1.71 13.51 4.21
N VAL A 361 2.99 13.35 3.88
CA VAL A 361 3.74 14.12 2.87
C VAL A 361 4.46 13.15 1.95
N LYS A 362 4.38 13.34 0.63
CA LYS A 362 5.03 12.44 -0.33
C LYS A 362 6.55 12.60 -0.32
N ALA A 363 7.26 11.59 -0.82
CA ALA A 363 8.71 11.62 -0.96
C ALA A 363 9.18 12.77 -1.86
N GLU A 364 8.43 13.05 -2.94
CA GLU A 364 8.69 14.17 -3.86
C GLU A 364 8.47 15.56 -3.25
N ASP A 365 7.61 15.66 -2.23
CA ASP A 365 7.26 16.91 -1.55
C ASP A 365 8.10 17.15 -0.28
N LEU A 366 8.94 16.18 0.12
CA LEU A 366 9.82 16.33 1.28
C LEU A 366 10.98 17.28 0.96
N ALA A 367 11.36 18.09 1.95
CA ALA A 367 12.57 18.90 1.92
C ALA A 367 13.61 18.43 2.94
N VAL A 368 14.89 18.66 2.67
CA VAL A 368 15.95 18.53 3.66
C VAL A 368 15.69 19.52 4.80
N GLY A 369 15.75 19.05 6.04
CA GLY A 369 15.36 19.80 7.25
C GLY A 369 13.93 19.55 7.72
N ASP A 370 13.09 18.85 6.94
CA ASP A 370 11.75 18.48 7.39
C ASP A 370 11.79 17.48 8.55
N PHE A 371 10.91 17.67 9.54
CA PHE A 371 10.74 16.74 10.66
C PHE A 371 9.64 15.73 10.37
N ILE A 372 10.05 14.49 10.26
CA ILE A 372 9.20 13.32 10.06
C ILE A 372 9.05 12.55 11.38
N VAL A 373 8.05 11.69 11.45
CA VAL A 373 7.78 10.85 12.60
C VAL A 373 8.10 9.39 12.29
N ASN A 374 8.71 8.74 13.26
CA ASN A 374 9.12 7.35 13.26
C ASN A 374 8.77 6.71 14.62
N THR A 375 9.03 5.40 14.81
CA THR A 375 8.67 4.66 16.03
C THR A 375 9.86 3.93 16.66
N VAL A 376 9.91 3.89 17.99
CA VAL A 376 10.68 2.88 18.72
C VAL A 376 10.00 1.53 18.56
N LEU A 377 10.73 0.45 18.81
CA LEU A 377 10.27 -0.93 18.58
C LEU A 377 9.92 -1.64 19.89
N ASP A 378 9.35 -0.89 20.83
CA ASP A 378 9.04 -1.36 22.18
C ASP A 378 7.66 -2.05 22.22
N ALA A 379 7.58 -3.23 21.61
CA ALA A 379 6.41 -4.10 21.65
C ALA A 379 6.65 -5.35 22.51
N GLU A 380 5.56 -5.97 22.98
CA GLU A 380 5.61 -7.30 23.57
C GLU A 380 5.67 -8.37 22.47
N PHE A 381 6.65 -9.25 22.58
CA PHE A 381 6.91 -10.28 21.57
C PHE A 381 6.48 -11.68 22.00
N ASN A 382 6.06 -11.87 23.28
CA ASN A 382 5.56 -13.11 23.89
C ASN A 382 6.07 -14.38 23.21
N THR A 383 7.34 -14.72 23.47
CA THR A 383 7.95 -15.93 22.92
C THR A 383 7.92 -17.06 23.95
N ASN A 384 7.47 -18.24 23.54
CA ASN A 384 7.49 -19.45 24.41
C ASN A 384 8.91 -20.01 24.62
N SER A 385 9.94 -19.37 24.05
CA SER A 385 11.32 -19.85 24.05
C SER A 385 12.10 -19.20 25.19
N ARG A 386 12.46 -19.99 26.21
CA ARG A 386 13.39 -19.57 27.28
C ARG A 386 14.83 -19.74 26.81
N ILE A 387 15.37 -18.72 26.14
CA ILE A 387 16.81 -18.65 25.86
C ILE A 387 17.52 -18.20 27.13
N ASP A 388 18.59 -18.92 27.51
CA ASP A 388 19.46 -18.50 28.61
C ASP A 388 20.23 -17.22 28.20
N PRO A 389 20.13 -16.10 28.96
CA PRO A 389 20.88 -14.88 28.67
C PRO A 389 22.40 -15.09 28.56
N GLU A 390 22.99 -16.01 29.32
CA GLU A 390 24.44 -16.30 29.22
C GLU A 390 24.80 -16.92 27.86
N TYR A 391 23.91 -17.72 27.30
CA TYR A 391 24.08 -18.29 25.96
C TYR A 391 23.98 -17.18 24.89
N ALA A 392 23.07 -16.23 25.06
CA ALA A 392 22.98 -15.08 24.17
C ALA A 392 24.22 -14.17 24.26
N TYR A 393 24.76 -13.93 25.45
CA TYR A 393 26.02 -13.20 25.63
C TYR A 393 27.19 -13.91 24.94
N LEU A 394 27.29 -15.25 25.04
CA LEU A 394 28.30 -16.05 24.32
C LEU A 394 28.23 -15.85 22.80
N LEU A 395 27.03 -15.85 22.22
CA LEU A 395 26.84 -15.61 20.78
C LEU A 395 27.15 -14.16 20.39
N GLY A 396 26.81 -13.19 21.25
CA GLY A 396 27.17 -11.79 21.06
C GLY A 396 28.69 -11.57 21.03
N LEU A 397 29.42 -12.19 21.96
CA LEU A 397 30.89 -12.15 21.98
C LEU A 397 31.47 -12.69 20.67
N TRP A 398 30.90 -13.78 20.15
CA TRP A 398 31.38 -14.38 18.91
C TRP A 398 31.23 -13.45 17.70
N ILE A 399 30.09 -12.75 17.57
CA ILE A 399 29.83 -11.86 16.42
C ILE A 399 30.87 -10.75 16.30
N GLY A 400 31.34 -10.20 17.43
CA GLY A 400 32.24 -9.03 17.38
C GLY A 400 33.70 -9.35 17.02
N ASP A 401 34.17 -10.59 17.23
CA ASP A 401 35.58 -10.99 16.97
C ASP A 401 35.74 -12.01 15.82
N ASP A 402 34.66 -12.32 15.08
CA ASP A 402 34.51 -13.26 13.94
C ASP A 402 35.81 -13.87 13.34
N ALA A 403 36.15 -15.11 13.72
CA ALA A 403 37.22 -15.87 13.05
C ALA A 403 36.98 -17.40 13.04
N VAL A 404 36.57 -17.94 11.88
CA VAL A 404 36.53 -19.39 11.60
C VAL A 404 37.72 -19.78 10.72
N ASP A 405 38.48 -20.81 11.10
CA ASP A 405 39.60 -21.29 10.28
C ASP A 405 39.14 -22.25 9.16
N ALA A 406 40.01 -22.47 8.16
CA ALA A 406 39.74 -23.31 6.99
C ALA A 406 39.38 -24.79 7.33
N LYS A 407 39.62 -25.25 8.57
CA LYS A 407 39.32 -26.61 9.03
C LYS A 407 38.06 -26.67 9.89
N SER A 408 37.19 -25.65 9.82
CA SER A 408 35.97 -25.54 10.63
C SER A 408 36.27 -25.59 12.14
N ARG A 409 37.39 -24.99 12.56
CA ARG A 409 37.72 -24.80 13.98
C ARG A 409 37.56 -23.32 14.29
N TYR A 410 36.86 -23.04 15.37
CA TYR A 410 36.63 -21.66 15.79
C TYR A 410 37.93 -21.10 16.42
N ARG A 411 38.15 -19.80 16.26
CA ARG A 411 39.14 -19.04 17.02
C ARG A 411 38.47 -17.80 17.60
N PHE A 412 38.57 -17.62 18.91
CA PHE A 412 38.26 -16.35 19.56
C PHE A 412 39.57 -15.65 19.87
N VAL A 413 39.80 -14.50 19.25
CA VAL A 413 41.05 -13.75 19.37
C VAL A 413 40.72 -12.45 20.09
N ASN A 414 41.25 -12.27 21.28
CA ASN A 414 41.04 -11.04 22.04
C ASN A 414 42.28 -10.75 22.90
N SER A 415 42.55 -9.48 23.20
CA SER A 415 43.68 -9.09 24.05
C SER A 415 43.32 -9.03 25.53
N ASP A 416 42.03 -8.96 25.87
CA ASP A 416 41.56 -8.87 27.25
C ASP A 416 41.48 -10.26 27.91
N GLU A 417 42.31 -10.48 28.94
CA GLU A 417 42.39 -11.77 29.65
C GLU A 417 41.11 -12.12 30.43
N GLU A 418 40.32 -11.13 30.83
CA GLU A 418 39.07 -11.32 31.53
C GLU A 418 37.99 -11.81 30.56
N LEU A 419 37.89 -11.19 29.37
CA LEU A 419 37.01 -11.64 28.29
C LEU A 419 37.38 -13.05 27.81
N ILE A 420 38.68 -13.35 27.66
CA ILE A 420 39.15 -14.71 27.34
C ILE A 420 38.63 -15.71 28.38
N ARG A 421 38.82 -15.46 29.67
CA ARG A 421 38.39 -16.37 30.75
C ARG A 421 36.86 -16.55 30.76
N ARG A 422 36.12 -15.46 30.56
CA ARG A 422 34.65 -15.48 30.51
C ARG A 422 34.15 -16.28 29.30
N PHE A 423 34.74 -16.05 28.13
CA PHE A 423 34.45 -16.81 26.92
C PHE A 423 34.74 -18.30 27.12
N GLU A 424 35.91 -18.66 27.67
CA GLU A 424 36.29 -20.06 27.92
C GLU A 424 35.27 -20.77 28.82
N LYS A 425 34.84 -20.13 29.91
CA LYS A 425 33.83 -20.68 30.84
C LYS A 425 32.51 -20.96 30.12
N LEU A 426 32.01 -19.98 29.37
CA LEU A 426 30.74 -20.09 28.63
C LEU A 426 30.82 -21.10 27.50
N ALA A 427 31.91 -21.13 26.74
CA ALA A 427 32.14 -22.09 25.67
C ALA A 427 32.20 -23.53 26.21
N LYS A 428 32.84 -23.76 27.36
CA LYS A 428 32.81 -25.06 28.04
C LYS A 428 31.39 -25.45 28.47
N LYS A 429 30.65 -24.51 29.07
CA LYS A 429 29.26 -24.72 29.54
C LYS A 429 28.32 -25.07 28.38
N TYR A 430 28.30 -24.26 27.32
CA TYR A 430 27.29 -24.37 26.26
C TYR A 430 27.72 -25.25 25.09
N TRP A 431 29.00 -25.24 24.71
CA TRP A 431 29.48 -25.99 23.53
C TRP A 431 30.18 -27.31 23.88
N GLY A 432 30.54 -27.56 25.14
CA GLY A 432 31.04 -28.87 25.60
C GLY A 432 32.31 -29.38 24.91
N GLY A 433 33.07 -28.49 24.25
CA GLY A 433 34.24 -28.84 23.44
C GLY A 433 35.58 -28.66 24.16
N ARG A 434 36.65 -29.17 23.55
CA ARG A 434 38.02 -28.86 24.00
C ARG A 434 38.33 -27.40 23.68
N VAL A 435 38.60 -26.61 24.72
CA VAL A 435 39.02 -25.21 24.62
C VAL A 435 40.51 -25.14 24.94
N HIS A 436 41.29 -24.67 23.98
CA HIS A 436 42.74 -24.54 24.09
C HIS A 436 43.13 -23.07 24.02
N LEU A 437 43.78 -22.56 25.05
CA LEU A 437 44.49 -21.28 24.96
C LEU A 437 45.75 -21.49 24.11
N VAL A 438 45.85 -20.75 23.01
CA VAL A 438 46.99 -20.77 22.12
C VAL A 438 47.61 -19.37 22.11
N LYS A 439 48.92 -19.30 22.38
CA LYS A 439 49.68 -18.07 22.27
C LYS A 439 50.32 -18.01 20.89
N ASP A 440 49.98 -17.01 20.08
CA ASP A 440 50.66 -16.79 18.82
C ASP A 440 52.07 -16.25 19.08
N LYS A 441 53.09 -17.00 18.65
CA LYS A 441 54.50 -16.63 18.87
C LYS A 441 54.94 -15.41 18.06
N ARG A 442 54.17 -14.97 17.05
CA ARG A 442 54.55 -13.86 16.16
C ARG A 442 54.09 -12.48 16.66
N ASN A 443 52.92 -12.40 17.31
CA ASN A 443 52.28 -11.13 17.64
C ASN A 443 51.93 -10.95 19.14
N ASP A 444 52.38 -11.85 20.02
CA ASP A 444 52.05 -11.91 21.46
C ASP A 444 50.55 -11.98 21.80
N VAL A 445 49.69 -12.16 20.80
CA VAL A 445 48.23 -12.28 20.95
C VAL A 445 47.84 -13.68 21.43
N LYS A 446 46.98 -13.74 22.46
CA LYS A 446 46.36 -14.97 22.93
C LYS A 446 45.05 -15.20 22.18
N TYR A 447 44.80 -16.44 21.76
CA TYR A 447 43.50 -16.82 21.20
C TYR A 447 43.03 -18.15 21.77
N LEU A 448 41.71 -18.27 21.96
CA LEU A 448 41.06 -19.51 22.33
C LEU A 448 40.68 -20.28 21.07
N ARG A 449 40.99 -21.58 21.07
CA ARG A 449 40.57 -22.53 20.05
C ARG A 449 39.61 -23.54 20.67
N VAL A 450 38.35 -23.51 20.26
CA VAL A 450 37.25 -24.40 20.64
C VAL A 450 37.03 -25.33 19.45
N VAL A 451 37.09 -26.62 19.75
CA VAL A 451 36.71 -27.66 18.81
C VAL A 451 35.42 -28.28 19.35
N SER A 452 34.29 -27.91 18.75
CA SER A 452 32.96 -28.41 19.12
C SER A 452 32.03 -28.44 17.92
N GLN A 453 31.35 -29.56 17.71
CA GLN A 453 30.27 -29.66 16.73
C GLN A 453 29.07 -28.78 17.11
N LYS A 454 28.78 -28.64 18.41
CA LYS A 454 27.69 -27.78 18.90
C LYS A 454 27.99 -26.30 18.63
N ALA A 455 29.24 -25.87 18.81
CA ALA A 455 29.66 -24.53 18.43
C ALA A 455 29.44 -24.25 16.94
N LEU A 456 29.75 -25.21 16.07
CA LEU A 456 29.51 -25.08 14.62
C LEU A 456 28.02 -24.96 14.28
N ILE A 457 27.16 -25.73 14.96
CA ILE A 457 25.70 -25.66 14.77
C ILE A 457 25.14 -24.33 15.26
N ASP A 458 25.62 -23.82 16.39
CA ASP A 458 25.12 -22.56 16.94
C ASP A 458 25.60 -21.35 16.13
N VAL A 459 26.86 -21.38 15.67
CA VAL A 459 27.40 -20.36 14.76
C VAL A 459 26.73 -20.40 13.38
N SER A 460 26.39 -21.58 12.85
CA SER A 460 25.70 -21.66 11.57
C SER A 460 24.28 -21.08 11.60
N LYS A 461 23.68 -20.88 12.78
CA LYS A 461 22.42 -20.12 12.93
C LYS A 461 22.62 -18.61 12.77
N LEU A 462 23.82 -18.10 13.04
CA LEU A 462 24.17 -16.68 12.91
C LEU A 462 24.54 -16.29 11.48
N VAL A 463 24.87 -17.26 10.62
CA VAL A 463 25.41 -17.06 9.27
C VAL A 463 24.46 -17.69 8.25
N SER A 464 23.95 -16.90 7.30
CA SER A 464 23.06 -17.43 6.24
C SER A 464 23.77 -18.51 5.40
N HIS A 465 23.04 -19.52 4.94
CA HIS A 465 23.54 -20.76 4.29
C HIS A 465 24.45 -20.59 3.04
N GLN A 466 24.79 -19.37 2.62
CA GLN A 466 25.55 -19.11 1.38
C GLN A 466 26.92 -18.42 1.54
N GLY A 467 27.47 -18.22 2.74
CA GLY A 467 28.83 -17.67 2.83
C GLY A 467 29.51 -17.82 4.19
N ARG A 468 30.83 -18.03 4.19
CA ARG A 468 31.69 -18.03 5.40
C ARG A 468 32.32 -16.65 5.65
N GLU A 469 31.69 -15.59 5.15
CA GLU A 469 32.25 -14.23 5.13
C GLU A 469 31.45 -13.28 6.04
N ALA A 470 32.16 -12.34 6.67
CA ALA A 470 31.63 -11.34 7.61
C ALA A 470 30.45 -10.48 7.08
N PHE A 471 30.15 -10.54 5.79
CA PHE A 471 29.06 -9.81 5.12
C PHE A 471 27.66 -10.42 5.33
N THR A 472 27.56 -11.62 5.90
CA THR A 472 26.30 -12.41 5.94
C THR A 472 25.78 -12.72 7.35
N VAL A 473 26.42 -12.14 8.38
CA VAL A 473 26.05 -12.36 9.79
C VAL A 473 24.72 -11.67 10.09
N ARG A 474 23.80 -12.37 10.77
CA ARG A 474 22.53 -11.82 11.26
C ARG A 474 22.24 -12.31 12.68
N VAL A 475 21.43 -11.56 13.42
CA VAL A 475 20.94 -12.02 14.72
C VAL A 475 19.80 -13.01 14.49
N PRO A 476 19.79 -14.18 15.14
CA PRO A 476 18.69 -15.14 15.02
C PRO A 476 17.40 -14.54 15.55
N ASP A 477 16.28 -14.84 14.88
CA ASP A 477 14.95 -14.37 15.26
C ASP A 477 14.62 -14.75 16.71
N GLU A 478 15.09 -15.91 17.19
CA GLU A 478 14.86 -16.36 18.55
C GLU A 478 15.51 -15.45 19.59
N ILE A 479 16.62 -14.76 19.26
CA ILE A 479 17.25 -13.75 20.10
C ILE A 479 16.70 -12.35 19.80
N LEU A 480 16.38 -12.06 18.55
CA LEU A 480 15.90 -10.76 18.12
C LEU A 480 14.54 -10.41 18.76
N PHE A 481 13.71 -11.42 19.01
CA PHE A 481 12.36 -11.30 19.56
C PHE A 481 12.20 -11.89 20.98
N SER A 482 13.30 -12.29 21.64
CA SER A 482 13.27 -12.77 23.03
C SER A 482 13.04 -11.64 24.05
N ASP A 483 12.99 -12.02 25.33
CA ASP A 483 12.92 -11.08 26.45
C ASP A 483 14.07 -10.08 26.45
N LYS A 484 13.81 -8.89 27.03
CA LYS A 484 14.77 -7.77 27.03
C LYS A 484 16.12 -8.18 27.66
N ASP A 485 16.13 -9.05 28.66
CA ASP A 485 17.37 -9.51 29.31
C ASP A 485 18.27 -10.35 28.37
N VAL A 486 17.66 -11.18 27.52
CA VAL A 486 18.40 -11.94 26.50
C VAL A 486 18.98 -10.99 25.45
N CYS A 487 18.22 -9.98 25.00
CA CYS A 487 18.73 -8.96 24.09
C CYS A 487 19.84 -8.11 24.72
N ARG A 488 19.71 -7.73 26.00
CA ARG A 488 20.74 -6.99 26.75
C ARG A 488 22.03 -7.79 26.82
N ALA A 489 21.95 -9.06 27.18
CA ALA A 489 23.09 -9.97 27.24
C ALA A 489 23.74 -10.12 25.86
N PHE A 490 22.97 -10.26 24.79
CA PHE A 490 23.51 -10.33 23.44
C PHE A 490 24.24 -9.05 23.01
N ILE A 491 23.63 -7.87 23.25
CA ILE A 491 24.24 -6.57 22.95
C ILE A 491 25.51 -6.35 23.76
N ALA A 492 25.52 -6.75 25.03
CA ALA A 492 26.69 -6.70 25.90
C ALA A 492 27.87 -7.49 25.31
N GLY A 493 27.60 -8.68 24.77
CA GLY A 493 28.63 -9.48 24.10
C GLY A 493 29.21 -8.78 22.88
N ILE A 494 28.36 -8.16 22.05
CA ILE A 494 28.82 -7.38 20.88
C ILE A 494 29.60 -6.13 21.33
N LEU A 495 29.16 -5.46 22.40
CA LEU A 495 29.84 -4.29 22.94
C LEU A 495 31.25 -4.63 23.42
N ASP A 496 31.43 -5.75 24.11
CA ASP A 496 32.72 -6.17 24.66
C ASP A 496 33.75 -6.46 23.55
N THR A 497 33.33 -7.01 22.42
CA THR A 497 34.22 -7.42 21.33
C THR A 497 34.29 -6.41 20.18
N GLY A 498 33.15 -6.10 19.56
CA GLY A 498 33.07 -5.20 18.39
C GLY A 498 32.71 -3.74 18.68
N GLY A 499 32.27 -3.41 19.91
CA GLY A 499 31.88 -2.05 20.27
C GLY A 499 33.05 -1.17 20.74
N SER A 500 33.08 0.09 20.34
CA SER A 500 34.09 1.07 20.76
C SER A 500 33.46 2.20 21.57
N VAL A 501 33.95 2.44 22.79
CA VAL A 501 33.58 3.61 23.60
C VAL A 501 34.62 4.70 23.39
N MET A 502 34.22 5.81 22.79
CA MET A 502 35.08 6.96 22.51
C MET A 502 34.67 8.16 23.36
N ILE A 503 35.65 8.77 24.02
CA ILE A 503 35.51 10.05 24.71
C ILE A 503 36.39 11.05 23.96
N ARG A 504 35.80 12.05 23.32
CA ARG A 504 36.53 13.06 22.54
C ARG A 504 36.53 14.39 23.26
N ASP A 505 37.68 15.05 23.28
CA ASP A 505 37.88 16.38 23.88
C ASP A 505 38.09 17.42 22.77
N GLU A 506 36.97 17.94 22.24
CA GLU A 506 36.93 18.98 21.19
C GLU A 506 36.27 20.25 21.76
N GLY A 507 36.78 20.71 22.91
CA GLY A 507 36.28 21.89 23.64
C GLY A 507 35.17 21.60 24.66
N LEU A 508 34.28 20.64 24.37
CA LEU A 508 33.35 20.01 25.32
C LEU A 508 33.48 18.50 25.14
N ARG A 509 33.51 17.73 26.24
CA ARG A 509 33.72 16.27 26.17
C ARG A 509 32.48 15.59 25.54
N ARG A 510 32.70 14.74 24.53
CA ARG A 510 31.63 13.95 23.88
C ARG A 510 31.84 12.47 24.09
N VAL A 511 30.77 11.77 24.45
CA VAL A 511 30.77 10.31 24.56
C VAL A 511 30.07 9.71 23.35
N THR A 512 30.70 8.74 22.72
CA THR A 512 30.12 8.01 21.59
C THR A 512 30.44 6.53 21.70
N ILE A 513 29.42 5.69 21.61
CA ILE A 513 29.57 4.25 21.42
C ILE A 513 29.37 3.96 19.93
N GLU A 514 30.38 3.35 19.31
CA GLU A 514 30.35 2.96 17.91
C GLU A 514 30.28 1.43 17.77
N PHE A 515 29.32 0.96 16.98
CA PHE A 515 29.28 -0.39 16.45
C PHE A 515 29.46 -0.33 14.94
N SER A 516 30.47 -1.03 14.42
CA SER A 516 30.81 -1.01 13.00
C SER A 516 30.74 -2.42 12.43
N THR A 517 30.04 -2.59 11.31
CA THR A 517 29.90 -3.89 10.64
C THR A 517 29.82 -3.74 9.12
N ARG A 518 30.30 -4.75 8.39
CA ARG A 518 30.10 -4.84 6.93
C ARG A 518 28.78 -5.56 6.56
N SER A 519 28.09 -6.16 7.53
CA SER A 519 26.79 -6.82 7.32
C SER A 519 25.63 -5.86 7.55
N LEU A 520 24.85 -5.61 6.50
CA LEU A 520 23.59 -4.85 6.61
C LEU A 520 22.59 -5.55 7.53
N ALA A 521 22.52 -6.89 7.47
CA ALA A 521 21.60 -7.67 8.29
C ALA A 521 21.92 -7.54 9.79
N LEU A 522 23.21 -7.55 10.15
CA LEU A 522 23.64 -7.33 11.53
C LEU A 522 23.36 -5.88 11.97
N ALA A 523 23.64 -4.90 11.11
CA ALA A 523 23.35 -3.50 11.40
C ALA A 523 21.85 -3.27 11.65
N ASN A 524 20.98 -3.81 10.80
CA ASN A 524 19.53 -3.72 10.97
C ASN A 524 19.05 -4.46 12.23
N SER A 525 19.60 -5.63 12.52
CA SER A 525 19.26 -6.40 13.72
C SER A 525 19.68 -5.67 15.00
N LEU A 526 20.89 -5.11 15.03
CA LEU A 526 21.37 -4.33 16.17
C LEU A 526 20.55 -3.04 16.32
N SER A 527 20.26 -2.34 15.21
CA SER A 527 19.35 -1.19 15.20
C SER A 527 17.97 -1.55 15.76
N PHE A 528 17.42 -2.72 15.39
CA PHE A 528 16.15 -3.23 15.89
C PHE A 528 16.19 -3.41 17.40
N MET A 529 17.17 -4.14 17.94
CA MET A 529 17.30 -4.39 19.38
C MET A 529 17.55 -3.10 20.18
N LEU A 530 18.36 -2.17 19.67
CA LEU A 530 18.55 -0.86 20.31
C LEU A 530 17.23 -0.07 20.37
N LYS A 531 16.44 -0.06 19.27
CA LYS A 531 15.10 0.57 19.26
C LYS A 531 14.11 -0.15 20.20
N ARG A 532 14.19 -1.47 20.39
CA ARG A 532 13.40 -2.21 21.40
C ARG A 532 13.72 -1.75 22.83
N MET A 533 14.97 -1.37 23.08
CA MET A 533 15.42 -0.86 24.39
C MET A 533 15.29 0.66 24.54
N ARG A 534 14.62 1.33 23.58
CA ARG A 534 14.51 2.80 23.50
C ARG A 534 15.88 3.48 23.58
N ILE A 535 16.88 2.88 22.92
CA ILE A 535 18.21 3.45 22.68
C ILE A 535 18.24 3.98 21.25
N LEU A 536 18.12 5.29 21.12
CA LEU A 536 18.17 5.94 19.82
C LEU A 536 19.61 6.11 19.38
N HIS A 537 19.84 5.99 18.08
CA HIS A 537 21.17 5.96 17.49
C HIS A 537 21.13 6.57 16.09
N THR A 538 22.30 6.99 15.63
CA THR A 538 22.51 7.34 14.22
C THR A 538 23.03 6.12 13.48
N LEU A 539 22.51 5.88 12.29
CA LEU A 539 22.99 4.83 11.41
C LEU A 539 23.57 5.46 10.15
N LYS A 540 24.87 5.28 9.95
CA LYS A 540 25.62 5.81 8.80
C LYS A 540 26.12 4.68 7.92
N VAL A 541 26.24 4.96 6.63
CA VAL A 541 26.94 4.10 5.68
C VAL A 541 28.22 4.82 5.26
N LYS A 542 29.37 4.19 5.49
CA LYS A 542 30.68 4.65 5.03
C LYS A 542 31.18 3.68 3.95
N THR A 543 32.02 4.15 3.03
CA THR A 543 32.72 3.28 2.10
C THR A 543 34.14 3.06 2.62
N VAL A 544 34.51 1.80 2.86
CA VAL A 544 35.85 1.42 3.32
C VAL A 544 36.37 0.33 2.40
N GLU A 545 37.54 0.54 1.80
CA GLU A 545 38.15 -0.41 0.84
C GLU A 545 37.21 -0.78 -0.32
N GLY A 546 36.37 0.16 -0.77
CA GLY A 546 35.42 -0.04 -1.87
C GLY A 546 34.12 -0.78 -1.49
N ALA A 547 33.95 -1.20 -0.23
CA ALA A 547 32.74 -1.86 0.27
C ALA A 547 31.97 -0.99 1.28
N PRO A 548 30.64 -1.13 1.38
CA PRO A 548 29.87 -0.43 2.40
C PRO A 548 30.18 -0.99 3.79
N GLN A 549 30.39 -0.08 4.74
CA GLN A 549 30.48 -0.33 6.17
C GLN A 549 29.37 0.45 6.87
N TYR A 550 28.54 -0.25 7.63
CA TYR A 550 27.45 0.29 8.42
C TYR A 550 27.95 0.63 9.82
N VAL A 551 27.71 1.86 10.24
CA VAL A 551 28.22 2.41 11.51
C VAL A 551 27.03 2.92 12.32
N ILE A 552 26.80 2.28 13.47
CA ILE A 552 25.78 2.67 14.45
C ILE A 552 26.47 3.47 15.54
N LEU A 553 26.01 4.71 15.76
CA LEU A 553 26.57 5.65 16.72
C LEU A 553 25.52 5.98 17.78
N VAL A 554 25.83 5.66 19.03
CA VAL A 554 25.02 6.00 20.20
C VAL A 554 25.74 7.12 20.95
N TYR A 555 25.04 8.23 21.18
CA TYR A 555 25.63 9.47 21.69
C TYR A 555 25.16 9.80 23.11
N ASP A 556 26.07 10.33 23.92
CA ASP A 556 25.80 11.04 25.18
C ASP A 556 24.79 10.30 26.09
N VAL A 557 23.62 10.89 26.40
CA VAL A 557 22.60 10.27 27.29
C VAL A 557 22.15 8.87 26.86
N TYR A 558 22.14 8.57 25.55
CA TYR A 558 21.78 7.22 25.08
C TYR A 558 22.96 6.25 25.23
N ALA A 559 24.20 6.75 25.21
CA ALA A 559 25.39 5.94 25.48
C ALA A 559 25.46 5.58 26.96
N GLU A 560 25.25 6.54 27.85
CA GLU A 560 25.11 6.30 29.30
C GLU A 560 24.02 5.26 29.58
N LYS A 561 22.81 5.47 29.07
CA LYS A 561 21.68 4.54 29.26
C LYS A 561 21.97 3.14 28.70
N LEU A 562 22.71 3.04 27.60
CA LEU A 562 23.12 1.75 27.05
C LEU A 562 24.09 1.05 28.00
N LEU A 563 25.15 1.74 28.45
CA LEU A 563 26.16 1.16 29.35
C LEU A 563 25.55 0.71 30.66
N ASP A 564 24.71 1.55 31.28
CA ASP A 564 24.00 1.21 32.52
C ASP A 564 23.20 -0.10 32.35
N MET A 565 22.37 -0.16 31.31
CA MET A 565 21.49 -1.29 31.04
C MET A 565 22.20 -2.60 30.69
N VAL A 566 23.44 -2.55 30.19
CA VAL A 566 24.22 -3.76 29.89
C VAL A 566 25.32 -4.02 30.90
N SER A 567 25.46 -3.22 31.96
CA SER A 567 26.58 -3.30 32.90
C SER A 567 26.63 -4.61 33.69
N ASP A 568 25.49 -5.24 33.96
CA ASP A 568 25.41 -6.56 34.58
C ASP A 568 26.06 -7.68 33.71
N TRP A 569 26.20 -7.42 32.41
CA TRP A 569 26.72 -8.36 31.43
C TRP A 569 28.08 -7.96 30.87
N SER A 570 28.27 -6.70 30.50
CA SER A 570 29.43 -6.23 29.74
C SER A 570 30.55 -5.74 30.66
N ILE A 571 31.74 -6.32 30.48
CA ILE A 571 32.96 -5.89 31.19
C ILE A 571 33.32 -4.46 30.78
N LYS A 572 33.19 -4.14 29.48
CA LYS A 572 33.43 -2.80 28.96
C LYS A 572 32.44 -1.80 29.58
N ALA A 573 31.17 -2.15 29.68
CA ALA A 573 30.16 -1.27 30.27
C ALA A 573 30.44 -0.99 31.74
N GLU A 574 30.80 -2.00 32.53
CA GLU A 574 31.19 -1.83 33.93
C GLU A 574 32.39 -0.87 34.09
N ARG A 575 33.38 -0.95 33.19
CA ARG A 575 34.55 -0.06 33.21
C ARG A 575 34.25 1.39 32.85
N TYR A 576 33.28 1.64 31.98
CA TYR A 576 33.03 2.98 31.42
C TYR A 576 31.78 3.67 31.98
N LYS A 577 30.82 2.96 32.58
CA LYS A 577 29.52 3.54 32.98
C LYS A 577 29.65 4.76 33.90
N ASP A 578 30.51 4.70 34.92
CA ASP A 578 30.62 5.76 35.93
C ASP A 578 31.27 7.01 35.33
N VAL A 579 32.35 6.81 34.54
CA VAL A 579 33.05 7.90 33.84
C VAL A 579 32.13 8.57 32.82
N VAL A 580 31.34 7.78 32.08
CA VAL A 580 30.40 8.31 31.10
C VAL A 580 29.25 9.07 31.78
N ALA A 581 28.71 8.56 32.88
CA ALA A 581 27.67 9.24 33.65
C ALA A 581 28.16 10.60 34.17
N GLU A 582 29.39 10.67 34.72
CA GLU A 582 29.98 11.94 35.18
C GLU A 582 30.15 12.95 34.03
N ILE A 583 30.59 12.51 32.85
CA ILE A 583 30.72 13.37 31.67
C ILE A 583 29.37 13.86 31.19
N VAL A 584 28.38 12.98 31.08
CA VAL A 584 27.04 13.35 30.60
C VAL A 584 26.34 14.30 31.57
N GLU A 585 26.48 14.09 32.88
CA GLU A 585 25.92 14.96 33.93
C GLU A 585 26.59 16.35 33.93
N SER A 586 27.92 16.40 33.83
CA SER A 586 28.67 17.66 33.84
C SER A 586 28.44 18.52 32.58
N GLU A 587 28.36 17.88 31.41
CA GLU A 587 28.18 18.56 30.12
C GLU A 587 26.70 18.88 29.80
N LYS A 588 25.74 18.25 30.51
CA LYS A 588 24.28 18.38 30.34
C LYS A 588 23.80 18.31 28.88
N ARG A 589 24.49 17.50 28.06
CA ARG A 589 24.24 17.42 26.61
C ARG A 589 23.23 16.33 26.28
N SER A 590 22.20 16.72 25.53
CA SER A 590 21.32 15.78 24.82
C SER A 590 21.74 15.74 23.36
N PRO A 591 21.85 14.55 22.73
CA PRO A 591 22.08 14.47 21.29
C PRO A 591 20.86 15.02 20.55
N ASN A 592 21.10 15.59 19.37
CA ASN A 592 20.05 16.12 18.49
C ASN A 592 19.27 14.98 17.79
N ILE A 593 18.79 14.00 18.55
CA ILE A 593 18.02 12.85 18.09
C ILE A 593 16.75 12.78 18.94
N ASN A 594 15.59 12.60 18.31
CA ASN A 594 14.26 12.65 18.94
C ASN A 594 13.96 14.00 19.61
N MET A 595 14.06 15.05 18.79
CA MET A 595 13.58 16.38 19.18
C MET A 595 12.34 16.69 18.38
N PHE A 596 11.21 16.83 19.06
CA PHE A 596 9.98 17.24 18.41
C PHE A 596 9.96 18.76 18.22
N PRO A 597 9.53 19.28 17.07
CA PRO A 597 9.46 20.72 16.80
C PRO A 597 8.25 21.35 17.50
N VAL A 598 8.16 21.26 18.83
CA VAL A 598 6.96 21.67 19.59
C VAL A 598 7.02 23.10 20.13
N GLY A 599 8.07 23.86 19.80
CA GLY A 599 8.32 25.17 20.39
C GLY A 599 7.16 26.15 20.18
N SER A 600 6.68 26.27 18.93
CA SER A 600 5.50 27.08 18.61
C SER A 600 4.25 26.64 19.37
N TYR A 601 4.06 25.33 19.54
CA TYR A 601 2.93 24.80 20.31
C TYR A 601 3.03 25.14 21.80
N LEU A 602 4.22 24.99 22.41
CA LEU A 602 4.46 25.35 23.80
C LEU A 602 4.23 26.84 24.05
N LYS A 603 4.59 27.70 23.10
CA LYS A 603 4.27 29.13 23.15
C LYS A 603 2.78 29.36 23.26
N LYS A 604 1.97 28.68 22.43
CA LYS A 604 0.50 28.77 22.49
C LYS A 604 -0.03 28.34 23.86
N VAL A 605 0.47 27.24 24.43
CA VAL A 605 0.13 26.76 25.78
C VAL A 605 0.49 27.80 26.85
N ARG A 606 1.72 28.32 26.83
CA ARG A 606 2.20 29.31 27.80
C ARG A 606 1.39 30.60 27.74
N THR A 607 1.16 31.12 26.54
CA THR A 607 0.37 32.33 26.32
C THR A 607 -1.09 32.13 26.75
N ALA A 608 -1.66 30.95 26.50
CA ALA A 608 -3.01 30.62 26.98
C ALA A 608 -3.10 30.66 28.51
N LEU A 609 -2.05 30.26 29.24
CA LEU A 609 -1.95 30.37 30.70
C LEU A 609 -1.65 31.80 31.20
N GLY A 610 -1.42 32.76 30.32
CA GLY A 610 -1.06 34.13 30.70
C GLY A 610 0.33 34.27 31.34
N LEU A 611 1.21 33.29 31.14
CA LEU A 611 2.54 33.26 31.75
C LEU A 611 3.57 33.94 30.84
N SER A 612 4.47 34.75 31.39
CA SER A 612 5.60 35.31 30.64
C SER A 612 6.75 34.31 30.50
N GLU A 613 7.58 34.44 29.45
CA GLU A 613 8.78 33.59 29.27
C GLU A 613 9.67 33.65 30.53
N LYS A 614 9.98 34.87 31.00
CA LYS A 614 10.82 35.13 32.17
C LYS A 614 10.29 34.46 33.45
N TYR A 615 8.98 34.55 33.69
CA TYR A 615 8.37 33.97 34.90
C TYR A 615 8.50 32.43 34.93
N VAL A 616 8.28 31.78 33.78
CA VAL A 616 8.43 30.32 33.69
C VAL A 616 9.89 29.91 33.80
N GLU A 617 10.80 30.69 33.21
CA GLU A 617 12.25 30.46 33.33
C GLU A 617 12.72 30.53 34.79
N GLU A 618 12.28 31.52 35.55
CA GLU A 618 12.60 31.67 36.98
C GLU A 618 12.06 30.51 37.83
N GLU A 619 10.80 30.13 37.64
CA GLU A 619 10.15 29.03 38.38
C GLU A 619 10.77 27.65 38.11
N LEU A 620 11.30 27.43 36.90
CA LEU A 620 11.92 26.16 36.51
C LEU A 620 13.44 26.15 36.65
N GLY A 621 14.04 27.26 37.10
CA GLY A 621 15.49 27.42 37.20
C GLY A 621 16.19 27.31 35.85
N MET A 622 15.56 27.81 34.78
CA MET A 622 16.12 27.81 33.43
C MET A 622 16.96 29.06 33.17
N SER A 623 17.88 28.99 32.21
CA SER A 623 18.69 30.15 31.81
C SER A 623 17.83 31.24 31.18
N SER A 624 18.23 32.51 31.34
CA SER A 624 17.55 33.64 30.69
C SER A 624 17.48 33.48 29.17
N ARG A 625 16.32 33.77 28.58
CA ARG A 625 16.01 33.60 27.14
C ARG A 625 16.02 32.15 26.66
N TYR A 626 15.96 31.17 27.55
CA TYR A 626 15.82 29.77 27.15
C TYR A 626 14.55 29.59 26.32
N LEU A 627 13.38 29.89 26.88
CA LEU A 627 12.08 29.75 26.22
C LEU A 627 11.99 30.64 24.97
N TYR A 628 12.56 31.83 25.01
CA TYR A 628 12.62 32.75 23.86
C TYR A 628 13.16 32.05 22.59
N VAL A 629 14.21 31.24 22.72
CA VAL A 629 14.87 30.54 21.60
C VAL A 629 14.06 29.32 21.15
N TYR A 630 13.54 28.51 22.09
CA TYR A 630 12.78 27.30 21.74
C TYR A 630 11.40 27.61 21.17
N GLU A 631 10.69 28.59 21.71
CA GLU A 631 9.35 28.96 21.27
C GLU A 631 9.30 29.59 19.87
N ARG A 632 10.46 29.99 19.36
CA ARG A 632 10.66 30.47 17.98
C ARG A 632 11.24 29.38 17.08
N ASN A 633 11.36 28.15 17.57
CA ASN A 633 12.02 27.00 16.93
C ASN A 633 13.47 27.29 16.48
N ALA A 634 14.15 28.26 17.09
CA ALA A 634 15.54 28.58 16.79
C ALA A 634 16.52 27.55 17.41
N ARG A 635 16.07 26.82 18.43
CA ARG A 635 16.66 25.57 18.92
C ARG A 635 15.55 24.58 19.25
N MET A 636 15.94 23.32 19.36
CA MET A 636 15.06 22.20 19.66
C MET A 636 15.33 21.64 21.05
N MET A 637 14.26 21.43 21.82
CA MET A 637 14.33 21.10 23.24
C MET A 637 14.55 19.60 23.44
N SER A 638 15.31 19.23 24.47
CA SER A 638 15.42 17.83 24.88
C SER A 638 14.06 17.30 25.36
N LEU A 639 13.81 16.01 25.14
CA LEU A 639 12.57 15.35 25.58
C LEU A 639 12.36 15.48 27.09
N GLU A 640 13.44 15.52 27.87
CA GLU A 640 13.40 15.67 29.32
C GLU A 640 12.96 17.07 29.76
N ASN A 641 13.53 18.13 29.17
CA ASN A 641 13.06 19.49 29.44
C ASN A 641 11.64 19.70 28.92
N LEU A 642 11.27 19.04 27.82
CA LEU A 642 9.89 19.03 27.33
C LEU A 642 8.94 18.37 28.33
N LYS A 643 9.32 17.24 28.94
CA LYS A 643 8.55 16.59 30.02
C LYS A 643 8.44 17.49 31.26
N ARG A 644 9.52 18.17 31.65
CA ARG A 644 9.53 19.13 32.76
C ARG A 644 8.56 20.29 32.51
N LEU A 645 8.58 20.88 31.30
CA LEU A 645 7.64 21.93 30.91
C LEU A 645 6.21 21.43 30.81
N TYR A 646 5.99 20.26 30.23
CA TYR A 646 4.67 19.62 30.19
C TYR A 646 4.10 19.45 31.60
N ALA A 647 4.88 18.89 32.53
CA ALA A 647 4.47 18.68 33.91
C ALA A 647 4.16 20.02 34.61
N TYR A 648 4.99 21.04 34.39
CA TYR A 648 4.79 22.38 34.92
C TYR A 648 3.51 23.03 34.39
N TYR A 649 3.33 23.07 33.07
CA TYR A 649 2.14 23.67 32.45
C TYR A 649 0.87 22.91 32.80
N ARG A 650 0.93 21.57 32.89
CA ARG A 650 -0.22 20.76 33.34
C ARG A 650 -0.60 21.09 34.78
N ARG A 651 0.39 21.18 35.68
CA ARG A 651 0.17 21.58 37.08
C ARG A 651 -0.44 22.98 37.15
N LYS A 652 0.13 23.96 36.46
CA LYS A 652 -0.40 25.35 36.42
C LYS A 652 -1.81 25.41 35.82
N ALA A 653 -2.09 24.68 34.75
CA ALA A 653 -3.41 24.62 34.15
C ALA A 653 -4.46 24.07 35.14
N ILE A 654 -4.10 23.05 35.94
CA ILE A 654 -4.98 22.50 36.99
C ILE A 654 -5.17 23.50 38.13
N GLU A 655 -4.09 24.10 38.64
CA GLU A 655 -4.12 25.14 39.69
C GLU A 655 -5.03 26.32 39.29
N MET A 656 -4.93 26.75 38.03
CA MET A 656 -5.71 27.85 37.45
C MET A 656 -7.08 27.43 36.92
N ARG A 657 -7.47 26.15 37.04
CA ARG A 657 -8.75 25.60 36.54
C ARG A 657 -8.99 25.82 35.04
N ARG A 658 -7.93 25.77 34.23
CA ARG A 658 -7.95 25.96 32.77
C ARG A 658 -8.08 24.64 32.01
N VAL A 659 -9.33 24.16 31.90
CA VAL A 659 -9.68 22.90 31.23
C VAL A 659 -9.29 22.90 29.74
N ASP A 660 -9.39 24.05 29.09
CA ASP A 660 -8.99 24.26 27.70
C ASP A 660 -7.48 24.01 27.48
N VAL A 661 -6.63 24.48 28.40
CA VAL A 661 -5.17 24.26 28.32
C VAL A 661 -4.80 22.81 28.67
N VAL A 662 -5.50 22.19 29.62
CA VAL A 662 -5.33 20.75 29.90
C VAL A 662 -5.63 19.92 28.65
N ALA A 663 -6.68 20.27 27.89
CA ALA A 663 -6.99 19.63 26.62
C ALA A 663 -5.92 19.86 25.53
N MET A 664 -5.32 21.06 25.46
CA MET A 664 -4.17 21.30 24.57
C MET A 664 -2.97 20.38 24.93
N LEU A 665 -2.67 20.27 26.22
CA LEU A 665 -1.57 19.44 26.72
C LEU A 665 -1.77 17.95 26.46
N GLU A 666 -3.00 17.49 26.21
CA GLU A 666 -3.30 16.09 25.93
C GLU A 666 -2.65 15.59 24.63
N LYS A 667 -2.59 16.43 23.58
CA LYS A 667 -1.85 16.11 22.34
C LYS A 667 -0.35 15.91 22.62
N LEU A 668 0.23 16.77 23.46
CA LEU A 668 1.63 16.67 23.86
C LEU A 668 1.88 15.44 24.75
N ARG A 669 0.93 15.09 25.63
CA ARG A 669 0.99 13.86 26.45
C ARG A 669 1.09 12.63 25.56
N LYS A 670 0.19 12.52 24.57
CA LYS A 670 0.16 11.40 23.61
C LYS A 670 1.48 11.25 22.85
N LEU A 671 2.10 12.38 22.47
CA LEU A 671 3.41 12.41 21.82
C LEU A 671 4.54 11.95 22.77
N LEU A 672 4.52 12.40 24.03
CA LEU A 672 5.53 12.10 25.05
C LEU A 672 5.46 10.67 25.59
N GLU A 673 4.26 10.12 25.69
CA GLU A 673 4.00 8.77 26.22
C GLU A 673 3.92 7.71 25.12
N GLY A 674 3.68 8.12 23.87
CA GLY A 674 3.69 7.26 22.71
C GLY A 674 5.06 6.63 22.45
N ASP A 675 5.08 5.70 21.51
CA ASP A 675 6.29 5.05 21.01
C ASP A 675 6.87 5.77 19.78
N LEU A 676 6.40 6.98 19.51
CA LEU A 676 6.88 7.79 18.40
C LEU A 676 8.10 8.62 18.78
N PHE A 677 8.93 8.93 17.79
CA PHE A 677 10.03 9.86 17.88
C PHE A 677 10.16 10.65 16.59
N ALA A 678 10.65 11.90 16.69
CA ALA A 678 10.86 12.75 15.52
C ALA A 678 12.30 12.65 14.99
N GLU A 679 12.43 12.70 13.67
CA GLU A 679 13.71 12.70 12.97
C GLU A 679 13.72 13.76 11.88
N GLU A 680 14.88 14.34 11.64
CA GLU A 680 15.08 15.29 10.55
C GLU A 680 15.46 14.54 9.26
N VAL A 681 14.92 15.01 8.13
CA VAL A 681 15.35 14.57 6.80
C VAL A 681 16.69 15.21 6.47
N LEU A 682 17.73 14.38 6.37
CA LEU A 682 19.12 14.82 6.20
C LEU A 682 19.60 14.83 4.74
N ALA A 683 18.98 14.03 3.87
CA ALA A 683 19.25 14.03 2.43
C ALA A 683 18.10 13.37 1.66
N ILE A 684 17.92 13.81 0.41
CA ILE A 684 17.00 13.22 -0.56
C ILE A 684 17.77 13.08 -1.87
N GLU A 685 17.85 11.87 -2.40
CA GLU A 685 18.61 11.53 -3.60
C GLU A 685 17.69 10.79 -4.58
N GLU A 686 17.72 11.12 -5.87
CA GLU A 686 17.05 10.30 -6.89
C GLU A 686 17.92 9.08 -7.21
N VAL A 687 17.29 7.92 -7.36
CA VAL A 687 17.92 6.65 -7.67
C VAL A 687 17.40 6.17 -9.01
N ASP A 688 18.32 5.78 -9.89
CA ASP A 688 17.98 5.28 -11.22
C ASP A 688 16.95 4.15 -11.14
N PRO A 689 16.00 4.10 -12.09
CA PRO A 689 14.96 3.08 -12.10
C PRO A 689 15.61 1.70 -12.24
N VAL A 690 15.56 0.93 -11.15
CA VAL A 690 15.83 -0.51 -11.19
C VAL A 690 14.51 -1.16 -11.58
N ASN A 691 14.50 -1.95 -12.64
CA ASN A 691 13.32 -2.75 -13.07
C ASN A 691 13.09 -3.91 -12.08
N GLU A 692 12.89 -3.57 -10.81
CA GLU A 692 12.77 -4.46 -9.66
C GLU A 692 11.31 -4.51 -9.20
N TRP A 693 10.93 -5.64 -8.59
CA TRP A 693 9.61 -5.78 -7.98
C TRP A 693 9.52 -4.92 -6.72
N LEU A 694 8.49 -4.08 -6.67
CA LEU A 694 8.05 -3.35 -5.50
C LEU A 694 6.87 -4.07 -4.85
N TYR A 695 6.70 -3.87 -3.55
CA TYR A 695 5.76 -4.56 -2.69
C TYR A 695 4.95 -3.56 -1.86
N ASP A 696 3.73 -3.90 -1.48
CA ASP A 696 2.88 -3.13 -0.57
C ASP A 696 2.08 -4.10 0.33
N LEU A 697 1.62 -3.62 1.48
CA LEU A 697 0.78 -4.34 2.42
C LEU A 697 -0.51 -3.58 2.71
N GLU A 698 -1.62 -4.31 2.69
CA GLU A 698 -2.83 -3.84 3.34
C GLU A 698 -2.90 -4.40 4.76
N VAL A 699 -2.87 -3.50 5.75
CA VAL A 699 -2.88 -3.84 7.18
C VAL A 699 -4.20 -3.39 7.82
N GLU A 700 -4.82 -4.27 8.59
CA GLU A 700 -6.07 -4.04 9.33
C GLU A 700 -5.85 -3.06 10.48
N ASP A 701 -6.80 -2.14 10.68
CA ASP A 701 -6.83 -1.18 11.79
C ASP A 701 -5.58 -0.26 11.92
N ALA A 702 -4.66 -0.33 10.94
CA ALA A 702 -3.39 0.37 10.92
C ALA A 702 -3.35 1.41 9.80
N HIS A 703 -3.06 2.65 10.16
CA HIS A 703 -2.61 3.63 9.18
C HIS A 703 -1.10 3.67 9.03
N LEU A 704 -0.33 3.11 9.97
CA LEU A 704 1.13 3.09 9.92
C LEU A 704 1.68 1.72 10.31
N PHE A 705 2.63 1.17 9.55
CA PHE A 705 3.33 -0.08 9.86
C PHE A 705 4.84 0.00 9.67
N VAL A 706 5.58 -0.85 10.37
CA VAL A 706 7.04 -0.82 10.42
C VAL A 706 7.65 -1.58 9.24
N ILE A 707 8.59 -0.95 8.56
CA ILE A 707 9.45 -1.53 7.53
C ILE A 707 10.91 -1.15 7.79
N GLY A 708 11.88 -1.87 7.23
CA GLY A 708 13.30 -1.54 7.36
C GLY A 708 14.10 -1.83 6.10
N GLN A 709 15.02 -0.94 5.73
CA GLN A 709 15.97 -1.17 4.63
C GLN A 709 17.39 -0.98 5.14
N VAL A 710 17.72 0.25 5.52
CA VAL A 710 18.89 0.57 6.33
C VAL A 710 18.35 1.33 7.53
N GLY A 711 18.17 0.66 8.66
CA GLY A 711 17.34 1.14 9.77
C GLY A 711 15.83 0.95 9.54
N TRP A 712 15.04 1.32 10.55
CA TRP A 712 13.59 1.02 10.64
C TRP A 712 12.72 2.29 10.58
N ARG A 713 11.57 2.22 9.89
CA ARG A 713 10.64 3.34 9.66
C ARG A 713 9.16 2.93 9.56
N LEU A 714 8.23 3.91 9.68
CA LEU A 714 6.78 3.76 9.47
C LEU A 714 6.34 3.99 8.00
N ASN A 715 5.32 3.25 7.53
CA ASN A 715 4.70 3.26 6.19
C ASN A 715 3.14 3.27 6.25
N HIS A 716 2.36 3.77 5.27
CA HIS A 716 0.91 4.15 5.38
C HIS A 716 -0.21 3.25 4.65
N ASN A 717 -1.56 3.49 4.66
CA ASN A 717 -2.61 2.72 3.84
C ASN A 717 -3.79 3.56 3.14
N THR A 718 -4.63 3.09 2.15
CA THR A 718 -5.65 3.86 1.29
C THR A 718 -6.99 3.11 0.93
N THR A 719 -8.25 3.62 1.13
CA THR A 719 -9.52 2.84 0.80
C THR A 719 -10.95 3.51 0.68
N LEU A 720 -11.19 4.83 0.78
CA LEU A 720 -12.56 5.37 1.07
C LEU A 720 -13.52 5.68 -0.12
N LEU A 721 -13.10 6.41 -1.18
CA LEU A 721 -14.02 6.95 -2.20
C LEU A 721 -14.83 5.86 -2.92
N ASN A 722 -14.20 4.72 -3.16
CA ASN A 722 -14.81 3.60 -3.88
C ASN A 722 -16.06 3.04 -3.16
N ALA A 723 -16.03 3.00 -1.83
CA ALA A 723 -17.11 2.46 -1.04
C ALA A 723 -18.35 3.38 -0.99
N LEU A 724 -18.17 4.71 -0.97
CA LEU A 724 -19.29 5.66 -0.99
C LEU A 724 -20.06 5.65 -2.32
N LEU A 725 -19.38 5.36 -3.43
CA LEU A 725 -20.00 5.33 -4.76
C LEU A 725 -21.00 4.18 -4.93
N THR A 726 -21.01 3.19 -4.03
CA THR A 726 -22.07 2.15 -3.97
C THR A 726 -23.47 2.69 -3.66
N LEU A 727 -23.58 3.92 -3.15
CA LEU A 727 -24.86 4.58 -2.90
C LEU A 727 -25.49 5.18 -4.17
N ILE A 728 -24.74 5.26 -5.28
CA ILE A 728 -25.30 5.69 -6.57
C ILE A 728 -26.18 4.54 -7.11
N PRO A 729 -27.44 4.79 -7.48
CA PRO A 729 -28.31 3.76 -8.04
C PRO A 729 -27.77 3.15 -9.34
N MET A 730 -27.99 1.85 -9.56
CA MET A 730 -27.50 1.13 -10.75
C MET A 730 -28.03 1.68 -12.08
N ASN A 731 -29.18 2.37 -12.08
CA ASN A 731 -29.78 2.94 -13.29
C ASN A 731 -29.12 4.26 -13.74
N MET A 732 -28.17 4.80 -12.98
CA MET A 732 -27.44 6.03 -13.34
C MET A 732 -26.20 5.73 -14.18
N LYS A 733 -25.95 6.59 -15.16
CA LYS A 733 -24.72 6.59 -15.95
C LYS A 733 -23.58 7.28 -15.20
N ILE A 734 -22.49 6.57 -14.96
CA ILE A 734 -21.31 7.11 -14.29
C ILE A 734 -20.15 7.18 -15.29
N VAL A 735 -19.43 8.30 -15.34
CA VAL A 735 -18.14 8.39 -16.04
C VAL A 735 -17.05 8.60 -15.00
N VAL A 736 -16.10 7.67 -14.92
CA VAL A 736 -14.94 7.74 -14.03
C VAL A 736 -13.74 8.23 -14.83
N VAL A 737 -13.05 9.25 -14.31
CA VAL A 737 -11.89 9.90 -14.95
C VAL A 737 -10.70 9.84 -13.98
N GLU A 738 -9.61 9.20 -14.39
CA GLU A 738 -8.44 8.99 -13.52
C GLU A 738 -7.12 9.09 -14.30
N GLU A 739 -6.03 9.45 -13.62
CA GLU A 739 -4.67 9.38 -14.21
C GLU A 739 -4.23 7.92 -14.29
N VAL A 740 -4.47 7.18 -13.21
CA VAL A 740 -4.28 5.75 -13.07
C VAL A 740 -5.57 5.18 -12.49
N ARG A 741 -6.08 4.10 -13.08
CA ARG A 741 -7.37 3.54 -12.70
C ARG A 741 -7.31 2.87 -11.32
N GLU A 742 -7.89 3.50 -10.31
CA GLU A 742 -7.96 3.04 -8.92
C GLU A 742 -9.40 2.69 -8.51
N LEU A 743 -10.37 3.46 -8.99
CA LEU A 743 -11.79 3.26 -8.70
C LEU A 743 -12.39 2.09 -9.50
N ARG A 744 -13.25 1.33 -8.82
CA ARG A 744 -13.89 0.13 -9.37
C ARG A 744 -15.35 0.08 -8.97
N LEU A 745 -16.20 0.34 -9.93
CA LEU A 745 -17.64 0.42 -9.78
C LEU A 745 -18.26 -0.69 -10.62
N HIS A 746 -19.12 -1.50 -10.00
CA HIS A 746 -19.86 -2.54 -10.71
C HIS A 746 -21.21 -2.03 -11.27
N HIS A 747 -21.44 -0.71 -11.31
CA HIS A 747 -22.63 -0.14 -11.94
C HIS A 747 -22.71 -0.58 -13.42
N PRO A 748 -23.89 -0.97 -13.91
CA PRO A 748 -24.04 -1.49 -15.27
C PRO A 748 -23.76 -0.43 -16.36
N ASN A 749 -23.90 0.86 -16.03
CA ASN A 749 -23.72 1.98 -16.96
C ASN A 749 -22.54 2.87 -16.55
N VAL A 750 -21.35 2.28 -16.42
CA VAL A 750 -20.10 3.00 -16.10
C VAL A 750 -19.16 3.08 -17.30
N THR A 751 -18.62 4.27 -17.57
CA THR A 751 -17.55 4.50 -18.55
C THR A 751 -16.28 4.89 -17.79
N TYR A 752 -15.15 4.25 -18.10
CA TYR A 752 -13.84 4.63 -17.55
C TYR A 752 -13.02 5.39 -18.59
N LEU A 753 -12.49 6.54 -18.21
CA LEU A 753 -11.62 7.39 -19.00
C LEU A 753 -10.29 7.55 -18.25
N VAL A 754 -9.18 7.22 -18.90
CA VAL A 754 -7.84 7.28 -18.28
C VAL A 754 -6.97 8.25 -19.08
N ALA A 755 -6.25 9.12 -18.38
CA ALA A 755 -5.35 10.09 -19.00
C ALA A 755 -4.28 9.38 -19.86
N ARG A 756 -3.82 10.04 -20.92
CA ARG A 756 -2.83 9.47 -21.86
C ARG A 756 -1.74 10.48 -22.14
N GLU A 757 -0.51 10.10 -21.83
CA GLU A 757 0.67 10.84 -22.27
C GLU A 757 0.98 10.55 -23.76
N SER A 758 1.67 11.48 -24.42
CA SER A 758 2.11 11.32 -25.81
C SER A 758 3.58 11.69 -25.95
N VAL A 759 4.27 11.07 -26.90
CA VAL A 759 5.62 11.44 -27.31
C VAL A 759 5.48 12.48 -28.44
N GLY A 760 5.46 13.76 -28.09
CA GLY A 760 5.29 14.90 -29.01
C GLY A 760 4.05 15.77 -28.73
N SER A 761 3.77 16.76 -29.60
CA SER A 761 2.67 17.75 -29.45
C SER A 761 1.30 17.25 -29.91
N VAL A 762 1.19 16.04 -30.46
CA VAL A 762 -0.08 15.47 -30.96
C VAL A 762 -0.47 14.27 -30.11
N GLY A 763 -1.65 14.32 -29.49
CA GLY A 763 -2.29 13.17 -28.85
C GLY A 763 -2.13 13.01 -27.33
N LYS A 764 -1.62 14.02 -26.60
CA LYS A 764 -1.74 14.09 -25.12
C LYS A 764 -3.22 14.28 -24.77
N VAL A 765 -3.72 13.52 -23.80
CA VAL A 765 -5.08 13.61 -23.29
C VAL A 765 -5.01 13.73 -21.77
N THR A 766 -5.33 14.90 -21.26
CA THR A 766 -5.28 15.24 -19.82
C THR A 766 -6.57 14.87 -19.11
N LEU A 767 -6.58 14.89 -17.76
CA LEU A 767 -7.83 14.79 -16.99
C LEU A 767 -8.83 15.86 -17.42
N TYR A 768 -8.36 17.09 -17.66
CA TYR A 768 -9.17 18.19 -18.18
C TYR A 768 -9.90 17.79 -19.47
N ASP A 769 -9.18 17.22 -20.45
CA ASP A 769 -9.75 16.80 -21.73
C ASP A 769 -10.79 15.69 -21.56
N LEU A 770 -10.55 14.76 -20.64
CA LEU A 770 -11.44 13.64 -20.37
C LEU A 770 -12.71 14.06 -19.65
N VAL A 771 -12.62 14.92 -18.62
CA VAL A 771 -13.80 15.49 -17.97
C VAL A 771 -14.60 16.30 -18.99
N LYS A 772 -13.94 17.10 -19.84
CA LYS A 772 -14.60 17.87 -20.90
C LYS A 772 -15.34 16.99 -21.91
N SER A 773 -14.70 15.90 -22.31
CA SER A 773 -15.29 14.90 -23.20
C SER A 773 -16.45 14.16 -22.54
N SER A 774 -16.33 13.84 -21.25
CA SER A 774 -17.36 13.09 -20.49
C SER A 774 -18.71 13.78 -20.49
N MET A 775 -18.77 15.12 -20.42
CA MET A 775 -20.03 15.88 -20.45
C MET A 775 -20.86 15.61 -21.71
N ARG A 776 -20.20 15.37 -22.85
CA ARG A 776 -20.89 15.05 -24.11
C ARG A 776 -21.56 13.68 -24.09
N GLN A 777 -21.13 12.80 -23.18
CA GLN A 777 -21.73 11.49 -22.99
C GLN A 777 -23.02 11.53 -22.19
N ARG A 778 -23.46 12.71 -21.75
CA ARG A 778 -24.62 12.94 -20.86
C ARG A 778 -24.62 12.02 -19.63
N PRO A 779 -23.52 11.96 -18.85
CA PRO A 779 -23.49 11.16 -17.64
C PRO A 779 -24.48 11.68 -16.61
N ASP A 780 -25.00 10.81 -15.76
CA ASP A 780 -25.70 11.22 -14.54
C ASP A 780 -24.69 11.65 -13.47
N PHE A 781 -23.52 10.99 -13.42
CA PHE A 781 -22.39 11.31 -12.55
C PHE A 781 -21.05 11.32 -13.29
N ILE A 782 -20.19 12.28 -12.96
CA ILE A 782 -18.78 12.28 -13.32
C ILE A 782 -17.96 12.14 -12.04
N VAL A 783 -17.11 11.14 -11.99
CA VAL A 783 -16.22 10.87 -10.85
C VAL A 783 -14.80 11.14 -11.30
N VAL A 784 -14.08 12.04 -10.64
CA VAL A 784 -12.65 12.26 -10.86
C VAL A 784 -11.91 11.64 -9.69
N GLY A 785 -10.98 10.71 -9.93
CA GLY A 785 -10.29 9.98 -8.86
C GLY A 785 -9.71 10.90 -7.81
N GLU A 786 -8.93 11.89 -8.26
CA GLU A 786 -8.43 12.99 -7.45
C GLU A 786 -8.33 14.26 -8.28
N VAL A 787 -8.71 15.39 -7.69
CA VAL A 787 -8.60 16.71 -8.31
C VAL A 787 -7.39 17.44 -7.73
N ARG A 788 -6.45 17.84 -8.61
CA ARG A 788 -5.19 18.50 -8.29
C ARG A 788 -4.93 19.75 -9.14
N GLY A 789 -5.63 19.96 -10.25
CA GLY A 789 -5.37 21.02 -11.23
C GLY A 789 -6.62 21.49 -11.98
N GLU A 790 -6.43 21.86 -13.25
CA GLU A 790 -7.45 22.52 -14.10
C GLU A 790 -8.72 21.68 -14.33
N GLU A 791 -8.65 20.36 -14.18
CA GLU A 791 -9.80 19.47 -14.27
C GLU A 791 -10.89 19.77 -13.22
N ALA A 792 -10.52 20.41 -12.10
CA ALA A 792 -11.45 20.95 -11.11
C ALA A 792 -12.48 21.88 -11.74
N TYR A 793 -12.03 22.75 -12.64
CA TYR A 793 -12.85 23.77 -13.30
C TYR A 793 -13.90 23.11 -14.19
N VAL A 794 -13.46 22.12 -14.97
CA VAL A 794 -14.33 21.40 -15.89
C VAL A 794 -15.32 20.52 -15.14
N LEU A 795 -14.91 19.93 -14.01
CA LEU A 795 -15.83 19.15 -13.16
C LEU A 795 -16.93 20.04 -12.58
N LEU A 796 -16.59 21.22 -12.06
CA LEU A 796 -17.58 22.19 -11.56
C LEU A 796 -18.46 22.77 -12.67
N GLN A 797 -17.91 22.95 -13.87
CA GLN A 797 -18.69 23.31 -15.05
C GLN A 797 -19.69 22.19 -15.42
N ALA A 798 -19.29 20.92 -15.32
CA ALA A 798 -20.21 19.81 -15.56
C ALA A 798 -21.33 19.80 -14.51
N ILE A 799 -21.01 20.10 -13.25
CA ILE A 799 -21.99 20.21 -12.18
C ILE A 799 -23.00 21.35 -12.47
N SER A 800 -22.56 22.50 -12.98
CA SER A 800 -23.46 23.61 -13.35
C SER A 800 -24.44 23.24 -14.47
N LEU A 801 -24.05 22.31 -15.34
CA LEU A 801 -24.88 21.79 -16.44
C LEU A 801 -25.86 20.69 -15.99
N GLY A 802 -25.86 20.33 -14.69
CA GLY A 802 -26.80 19.38 -14.10
C GLY A 802 -26.27 17.94 -13.97
N HIS A 803 -24.97 17.72 -14.16
CA HIS A 803 -24.32 16.44 -13.85
C HIS A 803 -24.03 16.32 -12.36
N GLY A 804 -24.16 15.11 -11.79
CA GLY A 804 -23.57 14.81 -10.49
C GLY A 804 -22.05 14.80 -10.60
N GLY A 805 -21.37 15.21 -9.53
CA GLY A 805 -19.89 15.22 -9.49
C GLY A 805 -19.37 14.58 -8.22
N ALA A 806 -18.34 13.75 -8.31
CA ALA A 806 -17.63 13.26 -7.13
C ALA A 806 -16.13 13.25 -7.33
N CYS A 807 -15.36 13.59 -6.31
CA CYS A 807 -13.90 13.43 -6.35
C CYS A 807 -13.27 13.36 -4.96
N THR A 808 -11.99 12.99 -4.92
CA THR A 808 -11.13 13.27 -3.77
C THR A 808 -10.31 14.54 -3.99
N MET A 809 -9.96 15.21 -2.90
CA MET A 809 -9.05 16.36 -2.89
C MET A 809 -8.36 16.48 -1.54
N HIS A 810 -7.09 16.91 -1.52
CA HIS A 810 -6.36 17.11 -0.27
C HIS A 810 -6.75 18.42 0.43
N ALA A 811 -7.35 18.33 1.61
CA ALA A 811 -7.64 19.47 2.47
C ALA A 811 -7.98 19.03 3.91
N GLU A 812 -7.54 19.83 4.89
CA GLU A 812 -7.76 19.65 6.34
C GLU A 812 -9.22 19.90 6.80
N GLY A 813 -10.11 20.22 5.87
CA GLY A 813 -11.53 20.43 6.15
C GLY A 813 -12.24 21.23 5.06
N PRO A 814 -13.56 21.47 5.24
CA PRO A 814 -14.35 22.11 4.18
C PRO A 814 -13.94 23.54 3.85
N LEU A 815 -13.45 24.30 4.83
CA LEU A 815 -12.97 25.67 4.64
C LEU A 815 -11.67 25.69 3.80
N SER A 816 -10.68 24.85 4.15
CA SER A 816 -9.41 24.78 3.42
C SER A 816 -9.61 24.20 2.01
N ALA A 817 -10.55 23.28 1.84
CA ALA A 817 -10.95 22.75 0.54
C ALA A 817 -11.43 23.84 -0.42
N VAL A 818 -12.31 24.75 0.03
CA VAL A 818 -12.78 25.88 -0.78
C VAL A 818 -11.63 26.83 -1.11
N LYS A 819 -10.78 27.18 -0.13
CA LYS A 819 -9.60 28.04 -0.37
C LYS A 819 -8.65 27.42 -1.39
N ARG A 820 -8.45 26.09 -1.36
CA ARG A 820 -7.59 25.35 -2.30
C ARG A 820 -8.15 25.31 -3.71
N LEU A 821 -9.47 25.13 -3.87
CA LEU A 821 -10.13 25.22 -5.18
C LEU A 821 -9.91 26.60 -5.82
N MET A 822 -9.96 27.68 -5.03
CA MET A 822 -9.79 29.04 -5.54
C MET A 822 -8.33 29.38 -5.88
N ALA A 823 -7.36 28.69 -5.28
CA ALA A 823 -5.94 28.93 -5.50
C ALA A 823 -5.40 28.21 -6.75
N PRO A 824 -4.28 28.68 -7.33
CA PRO A 824 -3.54 27.91 -8.33
C PRO A 824 -3.09 26.54 -7.79
N PRO A 825 -3.07 25.48 -8.62
CA PRO A 825 -3.34 25.45 -10.06
C PRO A 825 -4.82 25.29 -10.47
N MET A 826 -5.75 25.17 -9.52
CA MET A 826 -7.19 24.93 -9.82
C MET A 826 -7.93 26.19 -10.26
N ASN A 827 -7.56 27.35 -9.71
CA ASN A 827 -8.04 28.69 -10.11
C ASN A 827 -9.57 28.80 -10.27
N ILE A 828 -10.35 28.17 -9.38
CA ILE A 828 -11.81 28.17 -9.48
C ILE A 828 -12.38 29.52 -9.05
N PRO A 829 -13.19 30.19 -9.90
CA PRO A 829 -13.85 31.42 -9.51
C PRO A 829 -14.84 31.21 -8.34
N PRO A 830 -14.97 32.18 -7.41
CA PRO A 830 -15.86 32.06 -6.25
C PRO A 830 -17.30 31.64 -6.60
N TYR A 831 -17.86 32.22 -7.67
CA TYR A 831 -19.23 31.90 -8.09
C TYR A 831 -19.40 30.43 -8.53
N MET A 832 -18.34 29.77 -9.01
CA MET A 832 -18.37 28.34 -9.37
C MET A 832 -18.21 27.44 -8.17
N VAL A 833 -17.45 27.85 -7.15
CA VAL A 833 -17.30 27.05 -5.93
C VAL A 833 -18.65 26.85 -5.22
N LYS A 834 -19.57 27.82 -5.31
CA LYS A 834 -20.96 27.71 -4.80
C LYS A 834 -21.78 26.58 -5.44
N LEU A 835 -21.36 26.06 -6.58
CA LEU A 835 -22.04 24.95 -7.26
C LEU A 835 -21.81 23.61 -6.55
N LEU A 836 -20.76 23.52 -5.74
CA LEU A 836 -20.45 22.32 -4.97
C LEU A 836 -21.47 22.16 -3.83
N ASP A 837 -22.11 21.00 -3.78
CA ASP A 837 -23.23 20.75 -2.87
C ASP A 837 -22.77 20.28 -1.49
N LEU A 838 -21.85 19.31 -1.42
CA LEU A 838 -21.38 18.73 -0.15
C LEU A 838 -19.87 18.50 -0.13
N ILE A 839 -19.20 19.01 0.90
CA ILE A 839 -17.82 18.65 1.23
C ILE A 839 -17.85 17.72 2.44
N ILE A 840 -17.36 16.51 2.27
CA ILE A 840 -17.22 15.50 3.32
C ILE A 840 -15.78 15.52 3.80
N HIS A 841 -15.57 15.92 5.04
CA HIS A 841 -14.27 15.88 5.67
C HIS A 841 -14.07 14.56 6.41
N ILE A 842 -13.14 13.75 5.92
CA ILE A 842 -12.64 12.59 6.63
C ILE A 842 -11.33 12.93 7.33
N SER A 843 -11.23 12.47 8.57
CA SER A 843 -9.99 12.54 9.31
C SER A 843 -9.79 11.27 10.12
N LYS A 844 -8.56 11.06 10.55
CA LYS A 844 -8.20 9.99 11.46
C LYS A 844 -8.50 10.48 12.87
N VAL A 845 -9.29 9.72 13.62
CA VAL A 845 -9.63 10.08 14.99
C VAL A 845 -9.31 8.93 15.93
N ARG A 846 -8.74 9.29 17.07
CA ARG A 846 -8.26 8.38 18.11
C ARG A 846 -9.35 8.17 19.14
N ILE A 847 -9.88 6.96 19.22
CA ILE A 847 -10.86 6.56 20.23
C ILE A 847 -10.23 5.45 21.04
N ARG A 848 -9.91 5.74 22.30
CA ARG A 848 -9.10 4.83 23.12
C ARG A 848 -7.82 4.48 22.34
N GLU A 849 -7.54 3.18 22.17
CA GLU A 849 -6.36 2.60 21.50
C GLU A 849 -6.49 2.33 19.98
N ARG A 850 -7.59 2.68 19.30
CA ARG A 850 -7.77 2.41 17.85
C ARG A 850 -7.79 3.68 16.98
N VAL A 851 -6.98 3.72 15.91
CA VAL A 851 -7.15 4.78 14.88
C VAL A 851 -8.23 4.31 13.96
N CYS A 852 -9.34 5.02 13.97
CA CYS A 852 -10.39 4.79 13.01
C CYS A 852 -10.48 6.06 12.15
N ARG A 853 -10.72 5.87 10.85
CA ARG A 853 -11.12 6.97 9.99
C ARG A 853 -12.58 7.26 10.27
N TYR A 854 -12.90 8.52 10.52
CA TYR A 854 -14.27 8.99 10.67
C TYR A 854 -14.50 10.16 9.75
N VAL A 855 -15.69 10.20 9.17
CA VAL A 855 -16.22 11.49 8.70
C VAL A 855 -16.40 12.39 9.93
N LEU A 856 -15.62 13.46 9.99
CA LEU A 856 -15.66 14.44 11.08
C LEU A 856 -16.73 15.50 10.85
N SER A 857 -16.89 15.93 9.60
CA SER A 857 -17.89 16.90 9.25
C SER A 857 -18.34 16.75 7.81
N ALA A 858 -19.56 17.17 7.55
CA ALA A 858 -20.04 17.40 6.20
C ALA A 858 -20.63 18.81 6.14
N ALA A 859 -20.20 19.59 5.16
CA ALA A 859 -20.59 20.99 5.02
C ALA A 859 -21.06 21.30 3.60
N GLU A 860 -22.09 22.12 3.52
CA GLU A 860 -22.63 22.71 2.29
C GLU A 860 -22.09 24.14 2.16
N ILE A 861 -21.92 24.62 0.93
CA ILE A 861 -21.47 25.99 0.69
C ILE A 861 -22.70 26.89 0.53
N ILE A 862 -22.82 27.90 1.39
CA ILE A 862 -23.90 28.89 1.33
C ILE A 862 -23.54 29.98 0.32
N ASP A 863 -22.41 30.64 0.55
CA ASP A 863 -21.98 31.82 -0.20
C ASP A 863 -20.47 32.04 0.01
N ILE A 864 -19.84 32.94 -0.74
CA ILE A 864 -18.46 33.40 -0.56
C ILE A 864 -18.50 34.92 -0.47
N ASP A 865 -17.90 35.46 0.59
CA ASP A 865 -17.82 36.89 0.80
C ASP A 865 -17.10 37.56 -0.39
N PRO A 866 -17.73 38.54 -1.06
CA PRO A 866 -17.17 39.15 -2.27
C PRO A 866 -15.93 40.01 -2.01
N VAL A 867 -15.68 40.41 -0.75
CA VAL A 867 -14.56 41.26 -0.34
C VAL A 867 -13.44 40.40 0.25
N THR A 868 -13.74 39.53 1.21
CA THR A 868 -12.74 38.72 1.92
C THR A 868 -12.41 37.41 1.23
N GLN A 869 -13.21 37.00 0.23
CA GLN A 869 -13.16 35.70 -0.41
C GLN A 869 -13.31 34.51 0.57
N GLU A 870 -13.86 34.75 1.75
CA GLU A 870 -14.11 33.69 2.73
C GLU A 870 -15.45 32.97 2.47
N PRO A 871 -15.47 31.63 2.47
CA PRO A 871 -16.70 30.88 2.26
C PRO A 871 -17.55 30.81 3.53
N MET A 872 -18.84 31.05 3.37
CA MET A 872 -19.89 30.77 4.35
C MET A 872 -20.35 29.32 4.19
N LEU A 873 -20.20 28.53 5.24
CA LEU A 873 -20.49 27.08 5.22
C LEU A 873 -21.63 26.73 6.17
N ASN A 874 -22.56 25.90 5.70
CA ASN A 874 -23.58 25.25 6.52
C ASN A 874 -23.12 23.82 6.86
N PHE A 875 -22.80 23.55 8.13
CA PHE A 875 -22.45 22.20 8.54
C PHE A 875 -23.74 21.39 8.77
N VAL A 876 -23.95 20.34 7.98
CA VAL A 876 -25.11 19.43 8.12
C VAL A 876 -24.80 18.22 8.99
N TYR A 877 -23.51 17.92 9.19
CA TYR A 877 -23.08 16.85 10.07
C TYR A 877 -21.80 17.26 10.79
N ARG A 878 -21.73 16.92 12.07
CA ARG A 878 -20.49 16.94 12.86
C ARG A 878 -20.41 15.70 13.72
N ALA A 879 -19.26 15.06 13.68
CA ALA A 879 -18.85 14.11 14.69
C ALA A 879 -17.88 14.81 15.64
N ARG A 880 -18.22 14.80 16.92
CA ARG A 880 -17.29 15.14 18.00
C ARG A 880 -16.87 13.86 18.66
N VAL A 881 -15.58 13.57 18.58
CA VAL A 881 -15.00 12.44 19.28
C VAL A 881 -14.63 12.90 20.68
N ASP A 882 -15.30 12.33 21.68
CA ASP A 882 -14.96 12.48 23.08
C ASP A 882 -13.89 11.43 23.39
N GLU A 883 -12.62 11.86 23.31
CA GLU A 883 -11.47 10.99 23.50
C GLU A 883 -11.40 10.40 24.92
N ALA A 884 -11.98 11.07 25.92
CA ALA A 884 -11.95 10.66 27.32
C ALA A 884 -12.94 9.52 27.64
N THR A 885 -14.12 9.55 27.02
CA THR A 885 -15.15 8.49 27.18
C THR A 885 -15.04 7.41 26.10
N GLY A 886 -14.29 7.68 25.03
CA GLY A 886 -14.25 6.87 23.83
C GLY A 886 -15.57 6.86 23.07
N THR A 887 -16.41 7.89 23.26
CA THR A 887 -17.71 8.00 22.59
C THR A 887 -17.61 8.97 21.43
N VAL A 888 -18.14 8.57 20.26
CA VAL A 888 -18.33 9.50 19.14
C VAL A 888 -19.73 10.05 19.25
N LYS A 889 -19.84 11.33 19.61
CA LYS A 889 -21.10 12.06 19.51
C LYS A 889 -21.27 12.51 18.07
N ARG A 890 -22.21 11.87 17.39
CA ARG A 890 -22.55 12.16 15.99
C ARG A 890 -23.82 12.98 16.02
N GLU A 891 -23.82 14.08 15.31
CA GLU A 891 -24.96 14.97 15.24
C GLU A 891 -25.19 15.38 13.80
N LEU A 892 -26.36 15.02 13.28
CA LEU A 892 -26.95 15.70 12.14
C LEU A 892 -27.46 17.05 12.61
N LEU A 893 -26.89 18.11 12.04
CA LEU A 893 -27.19 19.48 12.41
C LEU A 893 -28.34 20.00 11.54
N ASN A 894 -29.40 20.46 12.22
CA ASN A 894 -30.60 21.10 11.70
C ASN A 894 -30.84 20.92 10.18
N LEU A 895 -31.21 19.70 9.78
CA LEU A 895 -31.44 19.37 8.38
C LEU A 895 -32.60 20.15 7.74
N LYS A 896 -33.48 20.81 8.52
CA LYS A 896 -34.48 21.73 7.98
C LYS A 896 -33.84 22.89 7.21
N ASP A 897 -32.59 23.20 7.52
CA ASP A 897 -31.83 24.26 6.86
C ASP A 897 -30.87 23.77 5.78
N SER A 898 -30.76 22.45 5.56
CA SER A 898 -29.91 21.87 4.51
C SER A 898 -30.29 22.44 3.13
N LEU A 899 -29.30 23.05 2.48
CA LEU A 899 -29.39 23.57 1.13
C LEU A 899 -29.61 22.44 0.13
N ILE A 900 -28.99 21.27 0.36
CA ILE A 900 -29.20 20.09 -0.48
C ILE A 900 -30.66 19.65 -0.42
N LEU A 901 -31.23 19.51 0.78
CA LEU A 901 -32.63 19.11 0.94
C LEU A 901 -33.58 20.17 0.38
N LYS A 902 -33.31 21.47 0.59
CA LYS A 902 -34.09 22.57 0.00
C LYS A 902 -34.05 22.54 -1.54
N LYS A 903 -32.86 22.32 -2.13
CA LYS A 903 -32.69 22.12 -3.57
C LYS A 903 -33.49 20.90 -4.08
N ILE A 904 -33.49 19.78 -3.34
CA ILE A 904 -34.27 18.58 -3.70
C ILE A 904 -35.78 18.84 -3.55
N CYS A 905 -36.22 19.55 -2.51
CA CYS A 905 -37.62 19.95 -2.32
C CYS A 905 -38.12 20.79 -3.50
N GLY A 906 -37.34 21.79 -3.90
CA GLY A 906 -37.69 22.65 -5.04
C GLY A 906 -37.80 21.88 -6.36
N VAL A 907 -36.91 20.90 -6.58
CA VAL A 907 -36.94 20.07 -7.80
C VAL A 907 -38.06 19.03 -7.78
N ARG A 908 -38.35 18.41 -6.63
CA ARG A 908 -39.34 17.33 -6.50
C ARG A 908 -40.74 17.81 -6.12
N GLY A 909 -40.92 19.07 -5.74
CA GLY A 909 -42.18 19.61 -5.22
C GLY A 909 -42.62 18.99 -3.88
N LEU A 910 -41.68 18.46 -3.10
CA LEU A 910 -41.96 17.79 -1.83
C LEU A 910 -41.72 18.75 -0.65
N PRO A 911 -42.51 18.64 0.44
CA PRO A 911 -42.20 19.37 1.66
C PRO A 911 -40.95 18.77 2.31
N ILE A 912 -40.15 19.62 2.95
CA ILE A 912 -38.91 19.20 3.61
C ILE A 912 -39.13 18.12 4.67
N THR A 913 -40.30 18.12 5.32
CA THR A 913 -40.72 17.08 6.27
C THR A 913 -40.72 15.68 5.65
N SER A 914 -41.12 15.56 4.37
CA SER A 914 -41.13 14.29 3.65
C SER A 914 -39.70 13.81 3.34
N LEU A 915 -38.77 14.71 2.98
CA LEU A 915 -37.38 14.33 2.77
C LEU A 915 -36.68 13.93 4.08
N LEU A 916 -36.99 14.61 5.18
CA LEU A 916 -36.47 14.25 6.51
C LEU A 916 -36.95 12.85 6.93
N GLU A 917 -38.22 12.52 6.66
CA GLU A 917 -38.75 11.17 6.90
C GLU A 917 -38.01 10.12 6.06
N LYS A 918 -37.73 10.40 4.78
CA LYS A 918 -36.95 9.53 3.91
C LYS A 918 -35.52 9.31 4.40
N VAL A 919 -34.84 10.36 4.87
CA VAL A 919 -33.51 10.23 5.50
C VAL A 919 -33.58 9.31 6.72
N GLY A 920 -34.62 9.45 7.56
CA GLY A 920 -34.85 8.57 8.71
C GLY A 920 -35.02 7.10 8.31
N LYS A 921 -35.92 6.81 7.36
CA LYS A 921 -36.18 5.45 6.88
C LYS A 921 -34.95 4.80 6.24
N ARG A 922 -34.21 5.54 5.41
CA ARG A 922 -32.97 5.08 4.77
C ARG A 922 -31.87 4.82 5.80
N SER A 923 -31.77 5.65 6.83
CA SER A 923 -30.83 5.44 7.93
C SER A 923 -31.12 4.14 8.67
N GLU A 924 -32.38 3.89 9.01
CA GLU A 924 -32.79 2.63 9.67
C GLU A 924 -32.48 1.42 8.79
N PHE A 925 -32.78 1.51 7.48
CA PHE A 925 -32.42 0.48 6.53
C PHE A 925 -30.90 0.24 6.50
N LEU A 926 -30.09 1.29 6.32
CA LEU A 926 -28.64 1.18 6.25
C LEU A 926 -28.03 0.63 7.56
N ARG A 927 -28.63 0.95 8.71
CA ARG A 927 -28.23 0.43 10.02
C ARG A 927 -28.42 -1.08 10.10
N ARG A 928 -29.61 -1.58 9.73
CA ARG A 928 -29.90 -3.03 9.65
C ARG A 928 -29.06 -3.71 8.57
N PHE A 929 -28.83 -3.01 7.47
CA PHE A 929 -28.06 -3.49 6.34
C PHE A 929 -26.58 -3.72 6.68
N ALA A 930 -26.00 -2.91 7.56
CA ALA A 930 -24.61 -3.08 8.00
C ALA A 930 -24.38 -4.23 9.00
N GLU A 931 -25.44 -4.86 9.52
CA GLU A 931 -25.34 -5.97 10.49
C GLU A 931 -24.90 -7.30 9.85
N ARG A 932 -24.89 -7.39 8.51
CA ARG A 932 -24.51 -8.59 7.74
C ARG A 932 -23.42 -8.25 6.71
N GLU A 933 -22.75 -9.28 6.22
CA GLU A 933 -21.81 -9.17 5.10
C GLU A 933 -22.55 -9.39 3.77
N TYR A 934 -22.37 -8.44 2.84
CA TYR A 934 -22.96 -8.46 1.50
C TYR A 934 -21.88 -8.25 0.46
N GLY A 935 -21.97 -8.95 -0.67
CA GLY A 935 -21.07 -8.71 -1.81
C GLY A 935 -21.36 -7.37 -2.50
N TYR A 936 -20.39 -6.81 -3.24
CA TYR A 936 -20.53 -5.49 -3.88
C TYR A 936 -21.77 -5.36 -4.80
N ASP A 937 -22.02 -6.37 -5.63
CA ASP A 937 -23.21 -6.40 -6.52
C ASP A 937 -24.52 -6.56 -5.76
N GLU A 938 -24.47 -7.19 -4.59
CA GLU A 938 -25.63 -7.36 -3.72
C GLU A 938 -25.97 -6.04 -3.03
N VAL A 939 -24.96 -5.32 -2.54
CA VAL A 939 -25.12 -3.96 -2.00
C VAL A 939 -25.75 -3.04 -3.05
N LEU A 940 -25.19 -3.00 -4.26
CA LEU A 940 -25.74 -2.17 -5.33
C LEU A 940 -27.20 -2.52 -5.67
N ARG A 941 -27.55 -3.82 -5.70
CA ARG A 941 -28.93 -4.27 -5.98
C ARG A 941 -29.88 -3.85 -4.89
N LEU A 942 -29.49 -4.03 -3.62
CA LEU A 942 -30.32 -3.71 -2.47
C LEU A 942 -30.56 -2.21 -2.36
N ILE A 943 -29.51 -1.39 -2.49
CA ILE A 943 -29.62 0.07 -2.57
C ILE A 943 -30.53 0.50 -3.72
N THR A 944 -30.41 -0.11 -4.91
CA THR A 944 -31.24 0.25 -6.07
C THR A 944 -32.71 -0.18 -5.90
N SER A 945 -32.94 -1.33 -5.26
CA SER A 945 -34.27 -1.90 -5.07
C SER A 945 -35.07 -1.26 -3.94
N TYR A 946 -34.39 -0.51 -3.05
CA TYR A 946 -35.01 0.14 -1.92
C TYR A 946 -36.09 1.15 -2.36
N ARG A 947 -37.20 1.17 -1.62
CA ARG A 947 -38.34 2.08 -1.80
C ARG A 947 -38.70 2.66 -0.43
N ASP A 948 -38.81 3.99 -0.37
CA ASP A 948 -39.09 4.76 0.86
C ASP A 948 -40.54 4.59 1.38
#